data_AF-A0A428ZFJ3-F1
#
_entry.id   AF-A0A428ZFJ3-F1
#
_cell.length_a   1.000
_cell.length_b   1.000
_cell.length_c   1.000
_cell.angle_alpha   90.00
_cell.angle_beta   90.00
_cell.angle_gamma   90.00
#
_symmetry.space_group_name_H-M   'P 1'
#
loop_
_entity.id
_entity.type
_entity.pdbx_description
1 polymer ?
#
loop_
_entity_poly.entity_id
_entity_poly.type
_entity_poly.pdbx_seq_one_letter_code
_entity_poly.pdbx_strand_id
1 'polypeptide(L)'
;MKRIRTRVLPVLLAAAVTGSAATPPSSALPSGGHVEHAHEHPLIRAAVARPKQSPVPPKLPVVNGPVISAARVKAAVNATTKVALRVLVIASSTTDFGLPTWKSTLDRIGQPYDVILAKNTTLRANMLVNNDGTAKYSAVLLTDNALISEGTSAFDSAEWAVLWSYERTHGIRQVSLYTSYGTFPEDYCLREGSEGPISTPVQATLTQAGSQFFDYLKASARIPITESYVYRSRLQPGCSAQALLTVGNDVLGVTSTTSDGRERAALTFSSGEYQVHTDLLGYGLLRWATNGVFLGEQRHWLNVDVDDWFNYTAHLYPDGRLETNPGFRLSGPEVSATHAQQNSLRDRYPLADEFNLNIPYNGGNFIPTAPSRCSAMNTPDPLSSFSRCEANNFRWINHTMHHPAMDFTPYAENVAEIRDNLAVARDAGLVVPTEILKTGGYSGLGVYSTTPNGPLKDFGLTGSNRELLRAAKDLGVKYLHGNMSFEGHRPPCFSCSITHPLEPAVSVVPDWPVNIGYQVTTPAEQTYLYNSLYGPNGQFPTHPRNLTYAEILALEAEVGLSHVMNGSAYAHTFHQGNAHHYAPGKSLIFDWVEEVVRQYNNFYQVPLKGPDWSKLANYTKARSAHFNEIKAGPDVVWDRLTNIVTINADTTGTLFVTGASLATVPSERYGADLISQASVRPGSQILLAQPTR
;
A
#
# COMPACT_ATOMS: atom_id res chain seq x y z
N MET A 1 -0.42 11.81 81.92
CA MET A 1 -1.71 11.23 82.39
C MET A 1 -2.00 9.95 81.62
N LYS A 2 -2.33 8.88 82.36
CA LYS A 2 -2.76 7.49 82.06
C LYS A 2 -3.14 7.19 80.59
N ARG A 3 -2.44 6.30 79.86
CA ARG A 3 -2.52 4.81 79.80
C ARG A 3 -3.96 4.24 79.76
N ILE A 4 -4.25 3.43 78.74
CA ILE A 4 -4.53 1.98 78.83
C ILE A 4 -4.41 1.32 77.44
N ARG A 5 -3.66 0.21 77.40
CA ARG A 5 -3.58 -0.80 76.34
C ARG A 5 -4.49 -1.97 76.71
N THR A 6 -5.04 -2.68 75.73
CA THR A 6 -5.35 -4.11 75.90
C THR A 6 -5.19 -4.86 74.58
N ARG A 7 -4.34 -5.90 74.61
CA ARG A 7 -4.24 -7.01 73.64
C ARG A 7 -5.05 -8.18 74.21
N VAL A 8 -5.70 -9.00 73.37
CA VAL A 8 -5.91 -10.44 73.62
C VAL A 8 -5.82 -11.21 72.29
N LEU A 9 -5.22 -12.40 72.38
CA LEU A 9 -4.79 -13.39 71.38
C LEU A 9 -5.92 -14.19 70.69
N PRO A 10 -5.62 -15.04 69.68
CA PRO A 10 -6.57 -15.75 68.83
C PRO A 10 -7.05 -17.08 69.43
N VAL A 11 -8.22 -17.56 69.00
CA VAL A 11 -8.74 -18.90 69.30
C VAL A 11 -8.93 -19.64 67.97
N LEU A 12 -8.19 -20.74 67.80
CA LEU A 12 -8.49 -21.83 66.88
C LEU A 12 -9.69 -22.61 67.44
N LEU A 13 -10.69 -22.92 66.60
CA LEU A 13 -11.57 -24.06 66.83
C LEU A 13 -11.99 -24.68 65.49
N ALA A 14 -11.68 -25.96 65.33
CA ALA A 14 -12.09 -26.82 64.24
C ALA A 14 -13.58 -27.18 64.38
N ALA A 15 -14.28 -27.38 63.26
CA ALA A 15 -15.51 -28.16 63.24
C ALA A 15 -15.68 -28.87 61.90
N ALA A 16 -15.98 -30.17 62.00
CA ALA A 16 -16.02 -31.16 60.95
C ALA A 16 -17.34 -31.14 60.16
N VAL A 17 -17.24 -31.77 59.00
CA VAL A 17 -18.27 -32.15 58.01
C VAL A 17 -19.55 -32.71 58.65
N THR A 18 -20.70 -32.24 58.18
CA THR A 18 -21.91 -33.08 58.04
C THR A 18 -22.59 -32.76 56.71
N GLY A 19 -22.76 -33.80 55.89
CA GLY A 19 -23.55 -33.73 54.66
C GLY A 19 -25.03 -33.89 54.97
N SER A 20 -25.87 -33.28 54.14
CA SER A 20 -27.27 -33.66 53.97
C SER A 20 -27.74 -33.22 52.58
N ALA A 21 -28.34 -34.17 51.89
CA ALA A 21 -28.70 -34.16 50.48
C ALA A 21 -29.90 -33.26 50.17
N ALA A 22 -29.88 -32.66 48.98
CA ALA A 22 -31.08 -32.16 48.29
C ALA A 22 -31.03 -32.63 46.82
N THR A 23 -32.05 -33.38 46.42
CA THR A 23 -32.32 -33.91 45.07
C THR A 23 -33.01 -32.86 44.16
N PRO A 24 -33.11 -33.09 42.84
CA PRO A 24 -32.79 -32.10 41.80
C PRO A 24 -34.02 -31.42 41.18
N PRO A 25 -33.84 -30.32 40.41
CA PRO A 25 -34.75 -29.99 39.33
C PRO A 25 -34.18 -30.47 37.98
N SER A 26 -34.92 -31.38 37.37
CA SER A 26 -35.25 -31.47 35.94
C SER A 26 -34.12 -31.29 34.91
N SER A 27 -33.82 -32.41 34.24
CA SER A 27 -33.14 -32.54 32.95
C SER A 27 -33.34 -31.35 31.99
N ALA A 28 -32.27 -30.58 31.81
CA ALA A 28 -32.02 -29.88 30.56
C ALA A 28 -31.52 -30.90 29.54
N LEU A 29 -32.11 -30.88 28.35
CA LEU A 29 -31.67 -31.66 27.20
C LEU A 29 -30.18 -31.40 26.92
N PRO A 30 -29.41 -32.39 26.45
CA PRO A 30 -28.02 -32.16 26.09
C PRO A 30 -28.00 -31.21 24.90
N SER A 31 -27.39 -30.03 25.09
CA SER A 31 -26.83 -29.27 23.97
C SER A 31 -25.90 -30.24 23.22
N GLY A 32 -26.24 -30.55 21.98
CA GLY A 32 -25.40 -31.38 21.11
C GLY A 32 -23.97 -30.87 21.17
N GLY A 33 -23.06 -31.74 21.60
CA GLY A 33 -21.65 -31.42 21.77
C GLY A 33 -21.00 -31.13 20.43
N HIS A 34 -20.89 -29.86 20.08
CA HIS A 34 -19.74 -29.40 19.32
C HIS A 34 -18.62 -29.19 20.34
N VAL A 35 -17.62 -30.06 20.30
CA VAL A 35 -16.34 -29.77 20.94
C VAL A 35 -15.71 -28.67 20.09
N GLU A 36 -15.56 -27.49 20.68
CA GLU A 36 -15.02 -26.30 20.04
C GLU A 36 -13.53 -26.53 19.77
N HIS A 37 -13.19 -26.80 18.52
CA HIS A 37 -11.81 -26.99 18.06
C HIS A 37 -11.29 -25.68 17.47
N ALA A 38 -10.01 -25.38 17.69
CA ALA A 38 -9.36 -24.25 17.08
C ALA A 38 -9.45 -24.33 15.55
N HIS A 39 -9.71 -23.19 14.91
CA HIS A 39 -9.63 -23.12 13.45
C HIS A 39 -8.16 -23.18 13.04
N GLU A 40 -7.86 -24.11 12.13
CA GLU A 40 -6.57 -24.20 11.46
C GLU A 40 -6.67 -23.56 10.09
N HIS A 41 -5.68 -22.74 9.77
CA HIS A 41 -5.48 -22.22 8.42
C HIS A 41 -4.30 -22.92 7.76
N PRO A 42 -4.39 -23.23 6.45
CA PRO A 42 -3.22 -23.66 5.69
C PRO A 42 -2.14 -22.58 5.72
N LEU A 43 -0.87 -22.99 5.59
CA LEU A 43 0.24 -22.04 5.56
C LEU A 43 0.16 -21.13 4.32
N ILE A 44 -0.18 -19.87 4.54
CA ILE A 44 -0.11 -18.81 3.53
C ILE A 44 1.17 -18.01 3.76
N ARG A 45 1.98 -17.85 2.71
CA ARG A 45 3.27 -17.17 2.78
C ARG A 45 3.14 -15.71 2.35
N ALA A 46 3.68 -14.80 3.17
CA ALA A 46 3.94 -13.43 2.76
C ALA A 46 5.35 -13.28 2.17
N ALA A 47 5.63 -12.13 1.56
CA ALA A 47 7.00 -11.80 1.15
C ALA A 47 7.87 -11.62 2.41
N VAL A 48 9.09 -12.18 2.39
CA VAL A 48 10.05 -12.10 3.53
C VAL A 48 11.03 -10.93 3.41
N ALA A 49 11.00 -10.24 2.27
CA ALA A 49 11.80 -9.08 1.94
C ALA A 49 11.17 -8.36 0.74
N ARG A 50 11.56 -7.11 0.51
CA ARG A 50 11.29 -6.43 -0.76
C ARG A 50 11.85 -7.26 -1.92
N PRO A 51 11.20 -7.26 -3.10
CA PRO A 51 11.76 -7.90 -4.28
C PRO A 51 13.17 -7.36 -4.54
N LYS A 52 14.10 -8.26 -4.87
CA LYS A 52 15.47 -7.86 -5.19
C LYS A 52 15.48 -7.05 -6.47
N GLN A 53 16.22 -5.97 -6.48
CA GLN A 53 16.47 -5.22 -7.71
C GLN A 53 17.28 -6.10 -8.68
N SER A 54 17.08 -5.89 -9.98
CA SER A 54 18.05 -6.35 -11.00
C SER A 54 19.46 -5.83 -10.65
N PRO A 55 20.55 -6.45 -11.16
CA PRO A 55 21.92 -6.03 -10.84
C PRO A 55 22.09 -4.51 -10.95
N VAL A 56 22.90 -3.93 -10.04
CA VAL A 56 23.16 -2.48 -10.00
C VAL A 56 23.38 -1.97 -11.43
N PRO A 57 22.56 -1.00 -11.89
CA PRO A 57 22.69 -0.50 -13.25
C PRO A 57 24.12 -0.06 -13.57
N PRO A 58 24.55 -0.24 -14.83
CA PRO A 58 25.94 -0.03 -15.19
C PRO A 58 26.32 1.45 -15.05
N LYS A 59 27.62 1.69 -14.83
CA LYS A 59 28.22 3.01 -15.00
C LYS A 59 27.83 3.55 -16.38
N LEU A 60 27.18 4.72 -16.42
CA LEU A 60 27.03 5.49 -17.66
C LEU A 60 28.41 6.06 -18.09
N PRO A 61 28.72 6.06 -19.39
CA PRO A 61 29.85 6.83 -19.89
C PRO A 61 29.64 8.32 -19.59
N VAL A 62 30.72 8.98 -19.17
CA VAL A 62 30.75 10.44 -19.06
C VAL A 62 31.02 10.96 -20.46
N VAL A 63 29.98 11.45 -21.12
CA VAL A 63 30.08 11.98 -22.48
C VAL A 63 30.17 13.50 -22.40
N ASN A 64 31.29 14.04 -22.87
CA ASN A 64 31.44 15.47 -23.10
C ASN A 64 31.30 15.72 -24.59
N GLY A 65 30.51 16.72 -24.94
CA GLY A 65 30.30 17.12 -26.32
C GLY A 65 30.01 18.60 -26.40
N PRO A 66 30.03 19.18 -27.62
CA PRO A 66 29.48 20.51 -27.80
C PRO A 66 28.06 20.50 -27.25
N VAL A 67 27.80 21.37 -26.26
CA VAL A 67 26.43 21.65 -25.85
C VAL A 67 25.76 22.21 -27.09
N ILE A 68 24.91 21.41 -27.73
CA ILE A 68 24.17 21.86 -28.90
C ILE A 68 23.24 22.95 -28.37
N SER A 69 23.69 24.19 -28.49
CA SER A 69 22.86 25.37 -28.28
C SER A 69 21.80 25.29 -29.35
N ALA A 70 20.60 24.88 -28.99
CA ALA A 70 19.48 25.07 -29.87
C ALA A 70 19.42 26.58 -30.15
N ALA A 71 19.57 26.96 -31.43
CA ALA A 71 19.56 28.36 -31.81
C ALA A 71 18.34 29.05 -31.18
N ARG A 72 18.49 30.29 -30.70
CA ARG A 72 17.37 31.14 -30.27
C ARG A 72 16.49 31.40 -31.49
N VAL A 73 15.63 30.44 -31.83
CA VAL A 73 14.51 30.66 -32.73
C VAL A 73 13.49 31.41 -31.88
N LYS A 74 13.03 32.57 -32.34
CA LYS A 74 11.86 33.23 -31.72
C LYS A 74 10.78 32.16 -31.57
N ALA A 75 10.18 32.06 -30.38
CA ALA A 75 9.04 31.18 -30.16
C ALA A 75 8.09 31.33 -31.35
N ALA A 76 7.74 30.21 -31.99
CA ALA A 76 6.82 30.26 -33.11
C ALA A 76 5.56 30.99 -32.63
N VAL A 77 5.15 32.02 -33.37
CA VAL A 77 4.02 32.92 -33.03
C VAL A 77 2.69 32.13 -32.85
N ASN A 78 2.67 30.84 -33.18
CA ASN A 78 1.53 29.94 -33.13
C ASN A 78 1.72 28.71 -32.20
N ALA A 79 2.65 28.73 -31.25
CA ALA A 79 2.75 27.61 -30.27
C ALA A 79 1.44 27.52 -29.48
N THR A 80 0.74 26.39 -29.59
CA THR A 80 -0.52 26.20 -28.85
C THR A 80 -0.23 26.11 -27.36
N THR A 81 -1.15 26.65 -26.56
CA THR A 81 -1.11 26.53 -25.09
C THR A 81 -1.70 25.21 -24.60
N LYS A 82 -2.08 24.33 -25.54
CA LYS A 82 -2.77 23.07 -25.30
C LYS A 82 -1.79 21.93 -25.22
N VAL A 83 -1.93 21.13 -24.17
CA VAL A 83 -1.12 19.93 -23.93
C VAL A 83 -1.97 18.77 -23.44
N ALA A 84 -1.80 17.60 -24.03
CA ALA A 84 -2.45 16.39 -23.56
C ALA A 84 -1.83 15.93 -22.23
N LEU A 85 -2.65 15.47 -21.27
CA LEU A 85 -2.23 14.97 -19.96
C LEU A 85 -1.69 13.52 -20.04
N ARG A 86 -0.79 13.29 -20.98
CA ARG A 86 -0.06 12.05 -21.21
C ARG A 86 1.43 12.31 -21.08
N VAL A 87 2.20 11.33 -20.65
CA VAL A 87 3.66 11.47 -20.47
C VAL A 87 4.42 10.67 -21.51
N LEU A 88 5.55 11.19 -21.97
CA LEU A 88 6.47 10.45 -22.83
C LEU A 88 7.62 9.89 -21.99
N VAL A 89 7.76 8.56 -21.98
CA VAL A 89 8.96 7.88 -21.48
C VAL A 89 9.87 7.59 -22.68
N ILE A 90 11.14 7.97 -22.59
CA ILE A 90 12.14 7.64 -23.61
C ILE A 90 13.20 6.75 -22.95
N ALA A 91 13.38 5.57 -23.53
CA ALA A 91 14.36 4.59 -23.11
C ALA A 91 15.26 4.22 -24.29
N SER A 92 16.48 3.78 -24.02
CA SER A 92 17.41 3.36 -25.07
C SER A 92 16.87 2.13 -25.84
N SER A 93 16.36 1.12 -25.13
CA SER A 93 15.83 -0.13 -25.69
C SER A 93 14.80 -0.80 -24.78
N THR A 94 14.26 -1.96 -25.18
CA THR A 94 13.38 -2.77 -24.32
C THR A 94 14.08 -3.35 -23.09
N THR A 95 15.41 -3.43 -23.10
CA THR A 95 16.23 -3.95 -22.00
C THR A 95 16.89 -2.83 -21.19
N ASP A 96 16.44 -1.59 -21.39
CA ASP A 96 16.90 -0.43 -20.62
C ASP A 96 16.60 -0.62 -19.13
N PHE A 97 17.59 -0.36 -18.28
CA PHE A 97 17.50 -0.59 -16.85
C PHE A 97 16.48 0.33 -16.15
N GLY A 98 16.24 1.53 -16.68
CA GLY A 98 15.37 2.54 -16.08
C GLY A 98 13.92 2.44 -16.57
N LEU A 99 13.66 1.69 -17.64
CA LEU A 99 12.33 1.54 -18.20
C LEU A 99 11.35 0.85 -17.23
N PRO A 100 11.70 -0.25 -16.54
CA PRO A 100 10.85 -0.84 -15.50
C PRO A 100 10.53 0.14 -14.36
N THR A 101 11.50 0.96 -13.97
CA THR A 101 11.33 1.97 -12.92
C THR A 101 10.26 2.99 -13.30
N TRP A 102 10.34 3.61 -14.47
CA TRP A 102 9.33 4.57 -14.90
C TRP A 102 7.95 3.92 -15.07
N LYS A 103 7.87 2.73 -15.67
CA LYS A 103 6.61 2.01 -15.82
C LYS A 103 5.97 1.75 -14.46
N SER A 104 6.72 1.19 -13.52
CA SER A 104 6.24 0.90 -12.16
C SER A 104 5.73 2.15 -11.44
N THR A 105 6.47 3.27 -11.50
CA THR A 105 6.03 4.54 -10.91
C THR A 105 4.74 5.05 -11.54
N LEU A 106 4.64 5.08 -12.87
CA LEU A 106 3.47 5.60 -13.58
C LEU A 106 2.25 4.68 -13.43
N ASP A 107 2.44 3.36 -13.45
CA ASP A 107 1.39 2.37 -13.27
C ASP A 107 0.84 2.38 -11.83
N ARG A 108 1.67 2.65 -10.82
CA ARG A 108 1.19 2.86 -9.44
C ARG A 108 0.33 4.11 -9.33
N ILE A 109 0.77 5.21 -9.95
CA ILE A 109 0.05 6.50 -9.93
C ILE A 109 -1.25 6.44 -10.76
N GLY A 110 -1.26 5.64 -11.84
CA GLY A 110 -2.31 5.65 -12.85
C GLY A 110 -2.10 6.76 -13.89
N GLN A 111 -0.86 7.17 -14.15
CA GLN A 111 -0.58 8.15 -15.20
C GLN A 111 -0.45 7.45 -16.56
N PRO A 112 -1.22 7.83 -17.60
CA PRO A 112 -1.00 7.33 -18.96
C PRO A 112 0.32 7.82 -19.55
N TYR A 113 1.00 6.92 -20.26
CA TYR A 113 2.26 7.22 -20.94
C TYR A 113 2.42 6.46 -22.26
N ASP A 114 3.27 7.00 -23.12
CA ASP A 114 3.85 6.28 -24.25
C ASP A 114 5.34 6.04 -24.02
N VAL A 115 5.86 5.01 -24.68
CA VAL A 115 7.30 4.67 -24.63
C VAL A 115 7.88 4.81 -26.04
N ILE A 116 8.92 5.63 -26.17
CA ILE A 116 9.80 5.63 -27.35
C ILE A 116 11.08 4.87 -27.01
N LEU A 117 11.40 3.88 -27.85
CA LEU A 117 12.65 3.14 -27.79
C LEU A 117 13.62 3.76 -28.79
N ALA A 118 14.55 4.57 -28.29
CA ALA A 118 15.39 5.47 -29.08
C ALA A 118 16.21 4.72 -30.15
N LYS A 119 16.75 3.53 -29.85
CA LYS A 119 17.48 2.72 -30.84
C LYS A 119 16.66 2.34 -32.07
N ASN A 120 15.37 2.11 -31.87
CA ASN A 120 14.50 1.47 -32.86
C ASN A 120 13.58 2.47 -33.54
N THR A 121 13.57 3.72 -33.09
CA THR A 121 12.58 4.72 -33.47
C THR A 121 13.26 6.07 -33.67
N THR A 122 13.38 6.50 -34.94
CA THR A 122 13.83 7.87 -35.24
C THR A 122 12.79 8.87 -34.77
N LEU A 123 13.16 9.75 -33.83
CA LEU A 123 12.26 10.75 -33.29
C LEU A 123 11.93 11.83 -34.34
N ARG A 124 10.64 12.10 -34.56
CA ARG A 124 10.16 13.13 -35.50
C ARG A 124 9.14 14.04 -34.84
N ALA A 125 9.07 15.29 -35.27
CA ALA A 125 8.20 16.31 -34.68
C ALA A 125 6.70 15.91 -34.67
N ASN A 126 6.22 15.21 -35.71
CA ASN A 126 4.84 14.73 -35.80
C ASN A 126 4.50 13.61 -34.77
N MET A 127 5.50 13.03 -34.12
CA MET A 127 5.32 12.09 -33.01
C MET A 127 5.01 12.82 -31.69
N LEU A 128 5.34 14.11 -31.58
CA LEU A 128 5.25 14.91 -30.36
C LEU A 128 4.09 15.92 -30.38
N VAL A 129 3.59 16.26 -31.56
CA VAL A 129 2.51 17.26 -31.74
C VAL A 129 1.39 16.67 -32.60
N ASN A 130 0.14 16.93 -32.22
CA ASN A 130 -1.05 16.58 -33.00
C ASN A 130 -1.20 17.49 -34.24
N ASN A 131 -2.03 17.08 -35.20
CA ASN A 131 -2.26 17.86 -36.43
C ASN A 131 -2.86 19.26 -36.16
N ASP A 132 -3.56 19.42 -35.04
CA ASP A 132 -4.15 20.69 -34.59
C ASP A 132 -3.14 21.59 -33.83
N GLY A 133 -1.89 21.13 -33.67
CA GLY A 133 -0.85 21.82 -32.93
C GLY A 133 -0.83 21.55 -31.42
N THR A 134 -1.75 20.74 -30.89
CA THR A 134 -1.76 20.35 -29.47
C THR A 134 -0.52 19.49 -29.16
N ALA A 135 0.20 19.82 -28.08
CA ALA A 135 1.33 19.01 -27.62
C ALA A 135 0.83 17.66 -27.10
N LYS A 136 1.41 16.54 -27.57
CA LYS A 136 0.94 15.18 -27.22
C LYS A 136 1.32 14.74 -25.81
N TYR A 137 2.32 15.39 -25.20
CA TYR A 137 2.88 14.97 -23.92
C TYR A 137 3.14 16.14 -22.96
N SER A 138 2.61 16.06 -21.74
CA SER A 138 2.78 17.07 -20.69
C SER A 138 4.12 17.02 -19.98
N ALA A 139 4.87 15.92 -20.12
CA ALA A 139 6.22 15.75 -19.58
C ALA A 139 7.04 14.79 -20.45
N VAL A 140 8.36 14.93 -20.37
CA VAL A 140 9.35 13.99 -20.94
C VAL A 140 10.14 13.35 -19.80
N LEU A 141 10.15 12.02 -19.74
CA LEU A 141 10.88 11.23 -18.74
C LEU A 141 11.92 10.36 -19.45
N LEU A 142 13.19 10.63 -19.22
CA LEU A 142 14.31 9.85 -19.74
C LEU A 142 14.75 8.80 -18.71
N THR A 143 15.12 7.61 -19.18
CA THR A 143 15.73 6.57 -18.33
C THR A 143 17.16 6.93 -17.92
N ASP A 144 17.88 7.65 -18.78
CA ASP A 144 19.15 8.31 -18.47
C ASP A 144 19.33 9.59 -19.30
N ASN A 145 20.26 10.46 -18.90
CA ASN A 145 20.38 11.81 -19.45
C ASN A 145 20.79 11.85 -20.93
N ALA A 146 21.41 10.79 -21.44
CA ALA A 146 21.96 10.72 -22.79
C ALA A 146 21.42 9.55 -23.61
N LEU A 147 20.44 8.80 -23.07
CA LEU A 147 19.86 7.60 -23.66
C LEU A 147 20.96 6.64 -24.13
N ILE A 148 21.90 6.34 -23.22
CA ILE A 148 23.11 5.61 -23.57
C ILE A 148 22.77 4.18 -23.99
N SER A 149 23.34 3.81 -25.12
CA SER A 149 23.35 2.48 -25.68
C SER A 149 24.74 2.17 -26.20
N GLU A 150 25.31 1.01 -25.82
CA GLU A 150 26.54 0.52 -26.44
C GLU A 150 27.67 1.58 -26.40
N GLY A 151 27.71 2.38 -25.33
CA GLY A 151 28.70 3.43 -25.10
C GLY A 151 28.44 4.77 -25.79
N THR A 152 27.35 4.91 -26.56
CA THR A 152 27.00 6.16 -27.27
C THR A 152 25.53 6.52 -27.08
N SER A 153 25.12 7.74 -27.44
CA SER A 153 23.71 8.12 -27.38
C SER A 153 22.89 7.38 -28.43
N ALA A 154 21.73 6.86 -28.04
CA ALA A 154 20.79 6.25 -28.99
C ALA A 154 20.13 7.27 -29.92
N PHE A 155 20.02 8.54 -29.50
CA PHE A 155 19.59 9.64 -30.34
C PHE A 155 20.77 10.36 -30.97
N ASP A 156 20.61 10.74 -32.24
CA ASP A 156 21.54 11.65 -32.89
C ASP A 156 21.26 13.12 -32.55
N SER A 157 22.12 14.02 -33.05
CA SER A 157 21.99 15.47 -32.82
C SER A 157 20.68 16.07 -33.36
N ALA A 158 20.11 15.51 -34.42
CA ALA A 158 18.87 15.99 -35.02
C ALA A 158 17.66 15.56 -34.19
N GLU A 159 17.67 14.33 -33.68
CA GLU A 159 16.64 13.82 -32.77
C GLU A 159 16.61 14.59 -31.44
N TRP A 160 17.77 14.85 -30.84
CA TRP A 160 17.87 15.74 -29.68
C TRP A 160 17.32 17.14 -29.98
N ALA A 161 17.66 17.71 -31.14
CA ALA A 161 17.12 19.01 -31.54
C ALA A 161 15.59 19.01 -31.72
N VAL A 162 15.01 17.90 -32.20
CA VAL A 162 13.55 17.72 -32.29
C VAL A 162 12.93 17.72 -30.90
N LEU A 163 13.47 16.95 -29.96
CA LEU A 163 12.97 16.87 -28.58
C LEU A 163 13.04 18.24 -27.88
N TRP A 164 14.19 18.90 -27.94
CA TRP A 164 14.36 20.21 -27.30
C TRP A 164 13.53 21.30 -27.97
N SER A 165 13.30 21.22 -29.28
CA SER A 165 12.38 22.14 -29.95
C SER A 165 10.95 21.97 -29.44
N TYR A 166 10.50 20.74 -29.22
CA TYR A 166 9.20 20.44 -28.62
C TYR A 166 9.09 20.99 -27.20
N GLU A 167 10.08 20.70 -26.34
CA GLU A 167 10.12 21.17 -24.95
C GLU A 167 10.07 22.68 -24.85
N ARG A 168 10.91 23.37 -25.63
CA ARG A 168 10.96 24.84 -25.64
C ARG A 168 9.67 25.45 -26.18
N THR A 169 9.11 24.89 -27.25
CA THR A 169 7.93 25.45 -27.92
C THR A 169 6.68 25.33 -27.05
N HIS A 170 6.52 24.23 -26.34
CA HIS A 170 5.32 23.94 -25.55
C HIS A 170 5.52 24.06 -24.04
N GLY A 171 6.72 24.43 -23.58
CA GLY A 171 7.05 24.52 -22.15
C GLY A 171 6.91 23.17 -21.45
N ILE A 172 7.50 22.12 -22.03
CA ILE A 172 7.49 20.77 -21.44
C ILE A 172 8.75 20.59 -20.61
N ARG A 173 8.58 20.10 -19.37
CA ARG A 173 9.67 19.78 -18.45
C ARG A 173 10.22 18.39 -18.74
N GLN A 174 11.53 18.25 -18.59
CA GLN A 174 12.25 16.98 -18.75
C GLN A 174 12.78 16.48 -17.41
N VAL A 175 12.65 15.18 -17.14
CA VAL A 175 13.31 14.52 -16.02
C VAL A 175 14.22 13.42 -16.55
N SER A 176 15.45 13.36 -16.04
CA SER A 176 16.34 12.21 -16.21
C SER A 176 16.44 11.40 -14.92
N LEU A 177 16.11 10.11 -14.99
CA LEU A 177 16.17 9.21 -13.84
C LEU A 177 17.59 8.90 -13.38
N TYR A 178 18.58 8.98 -14.29
CA TYR A 178 19.98 8.73 -13.97
C TYR A 178 20.92 9.55 -14.87
N THR A 179 21.75 10.39 -14.26
CA THR A 179 22.55 11.39 -14.97
C THR A 179 24.02 11.34 -14.55
N SER A 180 24.93 11.24 -15.52
CA SER A 180 26.36 11.44 -15.30
C SER A 180 26.74 12.93 -15.36
N TYR A 181 27.93 13.30 -14.88
CA TYR A 181 28.38 14.70 -14.86
C TYR A 181 28.89 15.24 -16.21
N GLY A 182 28.61 14.53 -17.31
CA GLY A 182 28.98 14.96 -18.66
C GLY A 182 28.18 16.17 -19.14
N THR A 183 28.65 16.80 -20.22
CA THR A 183 27.96 17.93 -20.85
C THR A 183 27.10 17.55 -22.05
N PHE A 184 27.10 16.28 -22.44
CA PHE A 184 26.29 15.74 -23.54
C PHE A 184 25.07 14.98 -23.00
N PRO A 185 23.91 15.04 -23.69
CA PRO A 185 23.62 15.88 -24.87
C PRO A 185 23.46 17.35 -24.51
N GLU A 186 23.30 17.63 -23.22
CA GLU A 186 23.18 18.97 -22.66
C GLU A 186 23.76 19.02 -21.23
N ASP A 187 24.26 20.19 -20.84
CA ASP A 187 24.94 20.39 -19.56
C ASP A 187 23.93 20.67 -18.42
N TYR A 188 23.90 19.81 -17.40
CA TYR A 188 23.11 19.97 -16.17
C TYR A 188 23.83 20.81 -15.10
N CYS A 189 24.98 21.42 -15.43
CA CYS A 189 25.90 22.08 -14.52
C CYS A 189 26.52 21.15 -13.47
N LEU A 190 26.55 19.86 -13.75
CA LEU A 190 27.20 18.85 -12.93
C LEU A 190 28.66 18.73 -13.35
N ARG A 191 29.57 18.72 -12.37
CA ARG A 191 31.01 18.56 -12.57
C ARG A 191 31.51 17.37 -11.79
N GLU A 192 32.65 16.87 -12.25
CA GLU A 192 33.31 15.72 -11.67
C GLU A 192 33.51 15.87 -10.15
N GLY A 193 33.27 14.77 -9.46
CA GLY A 193 33.63 14.57 -8.06
C GLY A 193 34.15 13.15 -7.89
N SER A 194 33.49 12.35 -7.06
CA SER A 194 33.78 10.90 -6.97
C SER A 194 32.62 10.08 -7.51
N GLU A 195 32.86 8.80 -7.83
CA GLU A 195 31.80 7.93 -8.34
C GLU A 195 32.05 6.46 -7.97
N GLY A 196 31.01 5.65 -8.04
CA GLY A 196 31.13 4.20 -7.89
C GLY A 196 29.84 3.52 -7.46
N PRO A 197 29.79 2.18 -7.51
CA PRO A 197 28.71 1.41 -6.92
C PRO A 197 28.72 1.57 -5.39
N ILE A 198 27.54 1.60 -4.79
CA ILE A 198 27.38 1.56 -3.34
C ILE A 198 26.69 0.26 -2.90
N SER A 199 27.30 -0.44 -1.96
CA SER A 199 26.71 -1.60 -1.27
C SER A 199 26.20 -1.24 0.12
N THR A 200 26.81 -0.24 0.77
CA THR A 200 26.31 0.35 2.02
C THR A 200 25.44 1.56 1.70
N PRO A 201 24.23 1.67 2.30
CA PRO A 201 23.35 2.81 2.08
C PRO A 201 24.03 4.17 2.32
N VAL A 202 23.82 5.12 1.43
CA VAL A 202 24.24 6.51 1.60
C VAL A 202 23.01 7.36 1.93
N GLN A 203 23.08 8.16 2.99
CA GLN A 203 21.96 8.97 3.45
C GLN A 203 21.99 10.37 2.84
N ALA A 204 21.21 10.59 1.77
CA ALA A 204 21.09 11.90 1.14
C ALA A 204 20.15 12.82 1.94
N THR A 205 20.42 14.12 1.90
CA THR A 205 19.62 15.16 2.57
C THR A 205 18.91 16.01 1.53
N LEU A 206 17.66 16.39 1.80
CA LEU A 206 16.94 17.40 1.02
C LEU A 206 17.56 18.78 1.27
N THR A 207 17.87 19.50 0.19
CA THR A 207 18.19 20.93 0.29
C THR A 207 16.90 21.74 0.48
N GLN A 208 17.01 23.07 0.60
CA GLN A 208 15.81 23.93 0.59
C GLN A 208 15.01 23.80 -0.72
N ALA A 209 15.67 23.69 -1.87
CA ALA A 209 14.98 23.45 -3.14
C ALA A 209 14.38 22.05 -3.17
N GLY A 210 15.11 21.04 -2.65
CA GLY A 210 14.63 19.68 -2.53
C GLY A 210 13.39 19.53 -1.66
N SER A 211 13.32 20.21 -0.52
CA SER A 211 12.15 20.13 0.37
C SER A 211 10.91 20.83 -0.18
N GLN A 212 11.08 21.78 -1.12
CA GLN A 212 9.97 22.36 -1.88
C GLN A 212 9.55 21.44 -3.03
N PHE A 213 10.52 20.81 -3.70
CA PHE A 213 10.27 19.87 -4.80
C PHE A 213 9.55 18.61 -4.33
N PHE A 214 9.97 18.05 -3.20
CA PHE A 214 9.41 16.86 -2.55
C PHE A 214 8.63 17.26 -1.29
N ASP A 215 7.67 18.18 -1.45
CA ASP A 215 6.90 18.80 -0.36
C ASP A 215 6.04 17.83 0.48
N TYR A 216 5.87 16.58 0.04
CA TYR A 216 5.24 15.51 0.81
C TYR A 216 6.21 14.80 1.77
N LEU A 217 7.52 15.01 1.60
CA LEU A 217 8.55 14.51 2.50
C LEU A 217 8.86 15.54 3.59
N LYS A 218 9.24 15.06 4.78
CA LYS A 218 9.78 15.91 5.84
C LYS A 218 11.07 16.55 5.35
N ALA A 219 11.24 17.86 5.57
CA ALA A 219 12.49 18.54 5.25
C ALA A 219 13.73 17.94 5.94
N SER A 220 13.54 17.28 7.09
CA SER A 220 14.59 16.57 7.83
C SER A 220 14.81 15.13 7.37
N ALA A 221 14.02 14.61 6.42
CA ALA A 221 14.13 13.24 5.94
C ALA A 221 15.53 12.97 5.40
N ARG A 222 16.01 11.74 5.64
CA ARG A 222 17.25 11.22 5.08
C ARG A 222 16.88 10.16 4.07
N ILE A 223 17.23 10.38 2.81
CA ILE A 223 16.86 9.50 1.71
C ILE A 223 17.94 8.42 1.57
N PRO A 224 17.64 7.15 1.88
CA PRO A 224 18.62 6.08 1.77
C PRO A 224 18.81 5.72 0.29
N ILE A 225 19.99 5.99 -0.25
CA ILE A 225 20.38 5.53 -1.58
C ILE A 225 21.07 4.18 -1.41
N THR A 226 20.56 3.15 -2.07
CA THR A 226 20.99 1.75 -1.89
C THR A 226 21.12 1.04 -3.22
N GLU A 227 22.06 0.10 -3.35
CA GLU A 227 22.22 -0.75 -4.54
C GLU A 227 22.25 0.07 -5.85
N SER A 228 22.96 1.19 -5.83
CA SER A 228 23.04 2.14 -6.94
C SER A 228 24.48 2.36 -7.38
N TYR A 229 24.68 2.71 -8.65
CA TYR A 229 25.87 3.42 -9.07
C TYR A 229 25.63 4.92 -8.89
N VAL A 230 26.54 5.62 -8.22
CA VAL A 230 26.37 7.03 -7.81
C VAL A 230 27.47 7.90 -8.40
N TYR A 231 27.10 8.98 -9.09
CA TYR A 231 27.97 10.10 -9.42
C TYR A 231 27.83 11.18 -8.35
N ARG A 232 28.82 11.27 -7.46
CA ARG A 232 28.90 12.32 -6.43
C ARG A 232 29.42 13.59 -7.09
N SER A 233 28.52 14.25 -7.81
CA SER A 233 28.82 15.40 -8.66
C SER A 233 28.91 16.69 -7.84
N ARG A 234 29.45 17.75 -8.45
CA ARG A 234 29.45 19.11 -7.87
C ARG A 234 28.74 20.07 -8.80
N LEU A 235 28.10 21.10 -8.27
CA LEU A 235 27.58 22.18 -9.10
C LEU A 235 28.71 23.04 -9.63
N GLN A 236 28.65 23.38 -10.93
CA GLN A 236 29.55 24.37 -11.51
C GLN A 236 29.32 25.75 -10.83
N PRO A 237 30.38 26.40 -10.31
CA PRO A 237 30.27 27.76 -9.78
C PRO A 237 29.66 28.74 -10.80
N GLY A 238 28.75 29.60 -10.32
CA GLY A 238 28.09 30.59 -11.16
C GLY A 238 26.97 30.05 -12.06
N CYS A 239 26.66 28.74 -12.02
CA CYS A 239 25.47 28.21 -12.66
C CYS A 239 24.20 28.46 -11.82
N SER A 240 23.06 28.62 -12.49
CA SER A 240 21.72 28.78 -11.89
C SER A 240 21.08 27.47 -11.44
N ALA A 241 21.74 26.32 -11.66
CA ALA A 241 21.24 25.02 -11.21
C ALA A 241 21.13 24.95 -9.68
N GLN A 242 20.09 24.29 -9.20
CA GLN A 242 19.83 24.12 -7.77
C GLN A 242 19.94 22.64 -7.41
N ALA A 243 20.74 22.33 -6.39
CA ALA A 243 20.78 20.98 -5.84
C ALA A 243 19.45 20.68 -5.15
N LEU A 244 18.86 19.51 -5.41
CA LEU A 244 17.69 18.97 -4.71
C LEU A 244 18.11 18.04 -3.56
N LEU A 245 19.12 17.20 -3.81
CA LEU A 245 19.62 16.21 -2.87
C LEU A 245 21.13 16.34 -2.73
N THR A 246 21.66 16.25 -1.51
CA THR A 246 23.10 16.29 -1.26
C THR A 246 23.57 15.26 -0.24
N VAL A 247 24.85 14.89 -0.35
CA VAL A 247 25.60 14.15 0.66
C VAL A 247 26.85 14.96 0.96
N GLY A 248 26.86 15.68 2.08
CA GLY A 248 27.86 16.72 2.31
C GLY A 248 27.79 17.78 1.19
N ASN A 249 28.88 17.94 0.44
CA ASN A 249 28.96 18.87 -0.69
C ASN A 249 28.63 18.23 -2.05
N ASP A 250 28.44 16.91 -2.09
CA ASP A 250 28.14 16.19 -3.32
C ASP A 250 26.65 16.29 -3.65
N VAL A 251 26.34 16.54 -4.92
CA VAL A 251 24.99 16.72 -5.45
C VAL A 251 24.50 15.42 -6.04
N LEU A 252 23.38 14.93 -5.51
CA LEU A 252 22.74 13.67 -5.90
C LEU A 252 21.42 13.86 -6.68
N GLY A 253 20.90 15.08 -6.68
CA GLY A 253 19.75 15.48 -7.49
C GLY A 253 19.81 16.97 -7.78
N VAL A 254 19.32 17.40 -8.94
CA VAL A 254 19.47 18.77 -9.41
C VAL A 254 18.28 19.21 -10.26
N THR A 255 17.93 20.49 -10.18
CA THR A 255 17.11 21.19 -11.19
C THR A 255 17.96 22.22 -11.91
N SER A 256 17.73 22.40 -13.21
CA SER A 256 18.42 23.41 -14.01
C SER A 256 17.50 23.95 -15.10
N THR A 257 17.76 25.18 -15.51
CA THR A 257 17.09 25.82 -16.64
C THR A 257 18.14 26.16 -17.68
N THR A 258 17.92 25.73 -18.92
CA THR A 258 18.82 26.01 -20.04
C THR A 258 18.74 27.48 -20.45
N SER A 259 19.73 27.94 -21.21
CA SER A 259 19.75 29.31 -21.77
C SER A 259 18.58 29.60 -22.73
N ASP A 260 17.96 28.56 -23.28
CA ASP A 260 16.76 28.63 -24.12
C ASP A 260 15.44 28.42 -23.35
N GLY A 261 15.50 28.32 -22.02
CA GLY A 261 14.33 28.35 -21.13
C GLY A 261 13.71 26.98 -20.82
N ARG A 262 14.29 25.88 -21.29
CA ARG A 262 13.83 24.52 -20.95
C ARG A 262 14.19 24.19 -19.52
N GLU A 263 13.23 23.64 -18.81
CA GLU A 263 13.34 23.25 -17.40
C GLU A 263 13.63 21.75 -17.31
N ARG A 264 14.65 21.38 -16.54
CA ARG A 264 15.09 19.98 -16.40
C ARG A 264 15.38 19.62 -14.95
N ALA A 265 15.06 18.38 -14.56
CA ALA A 265 15.49 17.79 -13.30
C ALA A 265 16.22 16.46 -13.53
N ALA A 266 17.11 16.09 -12.61
CA ALA A 266 17.91 14.87 -12.73
C ALA A 266 18.31 14.29 -11.37
N LEU A 267 18.44 12.96 -11.31
CA LEU A 267 19.15 12.25 -10.24
C LEU A 267 20.52 11.78 -10.75
N THR A 268 21.55 11.78 -9.90
CA THR A 268 22.91 11.37 -10.28
C THR A 268 23.27 9.97 -9.80
N PHE A 269 22.25 9.16 -9.51
CA PHE A 269 22.39 7.77 -9.10
C PHE A 269 21.35 6.91 -9.81
N SER A 270 21.68 5.65 -10.05
CA SER A 270 20.76 4.72 -10.69
C SER A 270 19.59 4.36 -9.77
N SER A 271 18.39 4.26 -10.34
CA SER A 271 17.16 3.98 -9.59
C SER A 271 16.39 2.79 -10.17
N GLY A 272 15.96 1.89 -9.29
CA GLY A 272 15.23 0.66 -9.61
C GLY A 272 13.82 0.61 -9.01
N GLU A 273 12.92 -0.18 -9.60
CA GLU A 273 11.48 -0.25 -9.28
C GLU A 273 11.13 -0.76 -7.86
N TYR A 274 12.08 -1.37 -7.15
CA TYR A 274 11.89 -1.90 -5.80
C TYR A 274 12.65 -1.13 -4.70
N GLN A 275 13.40 -0.10 -5.08
CA GLN A 275 14.28 0.64 -4.17
C GLN A 275 13.51 1.72 -3.40
N VAL A 276 13.85 1.88 -2.11
CA VAL A 276 13.20 2.84 -1.21
C VAL A 276 13.31 4.28 -1.73
N HIS A 277 14.46 4.68 -2.25
CA HIS A 277 14.62 6.03 -2.82
C HIS A 277 13.76 6.26 -4.06
N THR A 278 13.46 5.23 -4.84
CA THR A 278 12.53 5.33 -5.97
C THR A 278 11.11 5.58 -5.47
N ASP A 279 10.67 4.81 -4.46
CA ASP A 279 9.35 5.00 -3.85
C ASP A 279 9.19 6.41 -3.24
N LEU A 280 10.28 6.95 -2.67
CA LEU A 280 10.31 8.29 -2.07
C LEU A 280 10.32 9.43 -3.10
N LEU A 281 11.00 9.27 -4.24
CA LEU A 281 11.32 10.38 -5.15
C LEU A 281 10.53 10.34 -6.46
N GLY A 282 10.11 9.16 -6.92
CA GLY A 282 9.52 8.97 -8.25
C GLY A 282 8.26 9.80 -8.48
N TYR A 283 7.38 9.89 -7.48
CA TYR A 283 6.17 10.71 -7.55
C TYR A 283 6.49 12.20 -7.70
N GLY A 284 7.38 12.74 -6.85
CA GLY A 284 7.78 14.14 -6.92
C GLY A 284 8.40 14.52 -8.27
N LEU A 285 9.19 13.61 -8.87
CA LEU A 285 9.74 13.82 -10.21
C LEU A 285 8.65 13.95 -11.27
N LEU A 286 7.66 13.05 -11.30
CA LEU A 286 6.51 13.14 -12.21
C LEU A 286 5.69 14.41 -11.96
N ARG A 287 5.36 14.67 -10.69
CA ARG A 287 4.53 15.80 -10.27
C ARG A 287 5.16 17.12 -10.72
N TRP A 288 6.46 17.28 -10.50
CA TRP A 288 7.18 18.47 -10.97
C TRP A 288 7.17 18.57 -12.49
N ALA A 289 7.43 17.47 -13.21
CA ALA A 289 7.47 17.46 -14.66
C ALA A 289 6.12 17.83 -15.31
N THR A 290 5.02 17.47 -14.65
CA THR A 290 3.66 17.73 -15.11
C THR A 290 3.07 19.05 -14.58
N ASN A 291 3.86 19.86 -13.85
CA ASN A 291 3.39 21.09 -13.18
C ASN A 291 2.22 20.82 -12.19
N GLY A 292 2.19 19.62 -11.61
CA GLY A 292 1.13 19.19 -10.69
C GLY A 292 -0.23 18.92 -11.35
N VAL A 293 -0.35 18.98 -12.69
CA VAL A 293 -1.60 18.71 -13.42
C VAL A 293 -1.44 17.45 -14.26
N PHE A 294 -2.02 16.34 -13.80
CA PHE A 294 -1.84 15.03 -14.43
C PHE A 294 -3.00 14.07 -14.13
N LEU A 295 -3.07 12.96 -14.86
CA LEU A 295 -4.07 11.91 -14.63
C LEU A 295 -3.51 10.88 -13.64
N GLY A 296 -4.32 10.46 -12.69
CA GLY A 296 -3.90 9.61 -11.58
C GLY A 296 -3.66 10.41 -10.31
N GLU A 297 -3.07 9.75 -9.32
CA GLU A 297 -2.89 10.27 -7.96
C GLU A 297 -1.86 9.46 -7.18
N GLN A 298 -1.37 10.01 -6.07
CA GLN A 298 -0.72 9.21 -5.04
C GLN A 298 -1.13 9.70 -3.66
N ARG A 299 -1.48 8.74 -2.81
CA ARG A 299 -1.68 8.93 -1.40
C ARG A 299 -1.17 7.66 -0.65
N HIS A 300 -0.87 7.71 0.66
CA HIS A 300 -0.40 6.57 1.50
C HIS A 300 -1.43 5.99 2.50
N TRP A 301 -1.62 4.66 2.51
CA TRP A 301 -2.74 3.94 3.14
C TRP A 301 -2.17 2.92 4.14
N LEU A 302 -2.81 2.76 5.29
CA LEU A 302 -2.56 1.63 6.20
C LEU A 302 -3.88 1.11 6.75
N ASN A 303 -4.28 -0.06 6.27
CA ASN A 303 -5.44 -0.81 6.73
C ASN A 303 -4.98 -2.14 7.33
N VAL A 304 -5.57 -2.53 8.46
CA VAL A 304 -5.22 -3.74 9.20
C VAL A 304 -6.49 -4.45 9.62
N ASP A 305 -6.61 -5.70 9.22
CA ASP A 305 -7.70 -6.60 9.55
C ASP A 305 -7.24 -7.58 10.64
N VAL A 306 -8.09 -7.84 11.63
CA VAL A 306 -7.84 -8.80 12.72
C VAL A 306 -8.93 -9.87 12.69
N ASP A 307 -8.64 -10.94 11.95
CA ASP A 307 -9.56 -12.05 11.69
C ASP A 307 -9.81 -12.90 12.94
N ASP A 308 -10.81 -13.77 12.86
CA ASP A 308 -11.19 -14.76 13.88
C ASP A 308 -11.69 -14.18 15.21
N TRP A 309 -12.21 -12.94 15.23
CA TRP A 309 -12.71 -12.36 16.48
C TRP A 309 -13.87 -13.18 17.06
N PHE A 310 -13.81 -13.49 18.36
CA PHE A 310 -14.62 -14.46 19.13
C PHE A 310 -14.27 -15.94 18.98
N ASN A 311 -13.53 -16.35 17.94
CA ASN A 311 -13.15 -17.75 17.75
C ASN A 311 -11.94 -18.17 18.61
N TYR A 312 -11.70 -19.48 18.62
CA TYR A 312 -10.43 -20.06 19.05
C TYR A 312 -9.52 -20.28 17.84
N THR A 313 -8.24 -19.93 17.98
CA THR A 313 -7.19 -20.19 16.97
C THR A 313 -6.17 -21.17 17.54
N ALA A 314 -5.47 -21.89 16.67
CA ALA A 314 -4.39 -22.77 17.13
C ALA A 314 -3.35 -21.94 17.90
N HIS A 315 -2.71 -22.53 18.92
CA HIS A 315 -1.70 -21.85 19.73
C HIS A 315 -0.38 -22.59 19.64
N LEU A 316 0.61 -21.96 19.00
CA LEU A 316 1.96 -22.47 18.91
C LEU A 316 2.78 -21.98 20.10
N TYR A 317 3.43 -22.90 20.80
CA TYR A 317 4.35 -22.61 21.89
C TYR A 317 5.80 -22.47 21.38
N PRO A 318 6.70 -21.80 22.12
CA PRO A 318 8.10 -21.60 21.70
C PRO A 318 8.93 -22.89 21.55
N ASP A 319 8.41 -24.03 22.03
CA ASP A 319 9.03 -25.36 21.89
C ASP A 319 8.54 -26.13 20.65
N GLY A 320 7.60 -25.56 19.89
CA GLY A 320 7.02 -26.16 18.69
C GLY A 320 5.76 -26.98 18.93
N ARG A 321 5.30 -27.11 20.18
CA ARG A 321 4.00 -27.73 20.47
C ARG A 321 2.88 -26.84 19.91
N LEU A 322 1.94 -27.44 19.17
CA LEU A 322 0.73 -26.78 18.70
C LEU A 322 -0.48 -27.29 19.50
N GLU A 323 -1.22 -26.39 20.13
CA GLU A 323 -2.48 -26.67 20.83
C GLU A 323 -3.66 -26.21 19.97
N THR A 324 -4.54 -27.15 19.63
CA THR A 324 -5.71 -26.91 18.77
C THR A 324 -7.03 -27.22 19.48
N ASN A 325 -6.98 -27.61 20.74
CA ASN A 325 -8.17 -27.91 21.53
C ASN A 325 -7.97 -27.51 23.01
N PRO A 326 -8.53 -26.37 23.44
CA PRO A 326 -9.30 -25.43 22.63
C PRO A 326 -8.41 -24.47 21.82
N GLY A 327 -7.11 -24.37 22.10
CA GLY A 327 -6.23 -23.34 21.51
C GLY A 327 -6.31 -22.01 22.25
N PHE A 328 -5.99 -20.90 21.57
CA PHE A 328 -6.03 -19.56 22.14
C PHE A 328 -7.32 -18.82 21.76
N ARG A 329 -7.92 -18.10 22.71
CA ARG A 329 -9.02 -17.15 22.48
C ARG A 329 -8.76 -15.86 23.27
N LEU A 330 -8.88 -14.72 22.60
CA LEU A 330 -8.73 -13.40 23.21
C LEU A 330 -9.61 -13.24 24.44
N SER A 331 -9.10 -12.61 25.50
CA SER A 331 -9.89 -12.31 26.70
C SER A 331 -10.62 -10.97 26.59
N GLY A 332 -11.63 -10.75 27.45
CA GLY A 332 -12.37 -9.48 27.51
C GLY A 332 -11.50 -8.25 27.74
N PRO A 333 -10.67 -8.19 28.81
CA PRO A 333 -9.82 -7.03 29.09
C PRO A 333 -8.88 -6.64 27.93
N GLU A 334 -8.47 -7.62 27.12
CA GLU A 334 -7.58 -7.37 25.98
C GLU A 334 -8.27 -6.56 24.88
N VAL A 335 -9.59 -6.63 24.72
CA VAL A 335 -10.34 -5.76 23.79
C VAL A 335 -10.09 -4.28 24.12
N SER A 336 -10.20 -3.89 25.39
CA SER A 336 -9.92 -2.51 25.82
C SER A 336 -8.42 -2.19 25.72
N ALA A 337 -7.53 -3.17 25.94
CA ALA A 337 -6.09 -2.97 25.75
C ALA A 337 -5.72 -2.74 24.27
N THR A 338 -6.37 -3.44 23.34
CA THR A 338 -6.24 -3.24 21.89
C THR A 338 -6.74 -1.85 21.49
N HIS A 339 -7.91 -1.43 21.98
CA HIS A 339 -8.40 -0.07 21.75
C HIS A 339 -7.44 1.00 22.35
N ALA A 340 -6.91 0.78 23.55
CA ALA A 340 -5.93 1.69 24.15
C ALA A 340 -4.63 1.80 23.34
N GLN A 341 -4.12 0.68 22.78
CA GLN A 341 -2.96 0.70 21.89
C GLN A 341 -3.25 1.47 20.59
N GLN A 342 -4.46 1.32 20.03
CA GLN A 342 -4.91 2.11 18.88
C GLN A 342 -4.88 3.61 19.16
N ASN A 343 -5.41 4.05 20.32
CA ASN A 343 -5.37 5.46 20.73
C ASN A 343 -3.93 5.94 20.93
N SER A 344 -3.11 5.13 21.62
CA SER A 344 -1.70 5.46 21.85
C SER A 344 -0.91 5.58 20.55
N LEU A 345 -1.20 4.79 19.53
CA LEU A 345 -0.58 4.93 18.21
C LEU A 345 -0.93 6.29 17.59
N ARG A 346 -2.22 6.64 17.55
CA ARG A 346 -2.71 7.91 16.98
C ARG A 346 -2.14 9.14 17.71
N ASP A 347 -2.10 9.07 19.05
CA ASP A 347 -1.55 10.13 19.89
C ASP A 347 -0.05 10.34 19.64
N ARG A 348 0.70 9.25 19.43
CA ARG A 348 2.15 9.30 19.19
C ARG A 348 2.52 9.69 17.76
N TYR A 349 1.69 9.34 16.79
CA TYR A 349 1.93 9.56 15.38
C TYR A 349 0.75 10.28 14.72
N PRO A 350 0.75 11.63 14.73
CA PRO A 350 -0.35 12.42 14.18
C PRO A 350 -0.64 12.19 12.69
N LEU A 351 0.34 11.68 11.92
CA LEU A 351 0.10 11.32 10.52
C LEU A 351 -0.80 10.08 10.39
N ALA A 352 -0.95 9.24 11.42
CA ALA A 352 -1.80 8.06 11.42
C ALA A 352 -3.07 8.28 12.25
N ASP A 353 -3.54 9.52 12.40
CA ASP A 353 -4.74 9.88 13.19
C ASP A 353 -6.03 9.20 12.71
N GLU A 354 -6.12 8.86 11.42
CA GLU A 354 -7.21 8.09 10.83
C GLU A 354 -7.15 6.57 11.10
N PHE A 355 -6.05 6.04 11.67
CA PHE A 355 -5.87 4.60 11.86
C PHE A 355 -6.92 3.98 12.78
N ASN A 356 -7.56 2.92 12.32
CA ASN A 356 -8.49 2.11 13.10
C ASN A 356 -8.45 0.66 12.60
N LEU A 357 -8.47 -0.30 13.52
CA LEU A 357 -8.50 -1.72 13.20
C LEU A 357 -9.87 -2.11 12.61
N ASN A 358 -9.79 -2.95 11.60
CA ASN A 358 -10.91 -3.68 11.06
C ASN A 358 -10.97 -5.05 11.75
N ILE A 359 -12.14 -5.46 12.21
CA ILE A 359 -12.36 -6.67 12.99
C ILE A 359 -13.35 -7.58 12.25
N PRO A 360 -12.85 -8.45 11.36
CA PRO A 360 -13.61 -9.60 10.88
C PRO A 360 -13.96 -10.54 12.05
N TYR A 361 -15.26 -10.71 12.32
CA TYR A 361 -15.77 -11.46 13.49
C TYR A 361 -16.58 -12.70 13.11
N ASN A 362 -16.56 -13.69 14.02
CA ASN A 362 -17.32 -14.93 13.93
C ASN A 362 -18.30 -15.05 15.10
N GLY A 363 -19.59 -15.03 14.81
CA GLY A 363 -20.65 -14.99 15.81
C GLY A 363 -20.87 -16.29 16.57
N GLY A 364 -20.32 -17.41 16.10
CA GLY A 364 -20.52 -18.75 16.66
C GLY A 364 -20.27 -18.84 18.16
N ASN A 365 -19.25 -18.13 18.65
CA ASN A 365 -18.80 -18.18 20.05
C ASN A 365 -19.03 -16.85 20.78
N PHE A 366 -19.85 -15.97 20.20
CA PHE A 366 -20.39 -14.81 20.89
C PHE A 366 -21.52 -15.25 21.83
N ILE A 367 -21.54 -14.72 23.05
CA ILE A 367 -22.59 -15.04 24.03
C ILE A 367 -23.62 -13.89 24.05
N PRO A 368 -24.84 -14.08 23.50
CA PRO A 368 -25.81 -12.99 23.35
C PRO A 368 -26.28 -12.39 24.68
N THR A 369 -26.26 -13.18 25.76
CA THR A 369 -26.66 -12.77 27.11
C THR A 369 -25.56 -12.00 27.85
N ALA A 370 -24.35 -11.86 27.29
CA ALA A 370 -23.31 -11.04 27.88
C ALA A 370 -23.70 -9.55 27.82
N PRO A 371 -23.68 -8.81 28.94
CA PRO A 371 -24.06 -7.40 28.96
C PRO A 371 -22.97 -6.52 28.32
N SER A 372 -23.36 -5.37 27.77
CA SER A 372 -22.40 -4.35 27.31
C SER A 372 -21.69 -3.68 28.48
N ARG A 373 -20.48 -4.15 28.81
CA ARG A 373 -19.63 -3.57 29.86
C ARG A 373 -18.16 -3.96 29.70
N CYS A 374 -17.28 -3.00 29.96
CA CYS A 374 -15.84 -3.22 30.02
C CYS A 374 -15.45 -3.74 31.41
N SER A 375 -16.01 -4.88 31.82
CA SER A 375 -15.70 -5.55 33.10
C SER A 375 -15.90 -7.05 33.00
N ALA A 376 -14.90 -7.81 33.48
CA ALA A 376 -14.94 -9.27 33.53
C ALA A 376 -15.78 -9.80 34.71
N MET A 377 -16.27 -8.93 35.59
CA MET A 377 -17.07 -9.34 36.74
C MET A 377 -18.50 -9.71 36.31
N ASN A 378 -19.02 -10.81 36.85
CA ASN A 378 -20.42 -11.26 36.73
C ASN A 378 -20.94 -11.41 35.30
N THR A 379 -20.07 -11.65 34.31
CA THR A 379 -20.45 -11.83 32.89
C THR A 379 -20.33 -13.29 32.47
N PRO A 380 -21.27 -13.82 31.64
CA PRO A 380 -21.13 -15.16 31.10
C PRO A 380 -19.97 -15.31 30.11
N ASP A 381 -19.56 -14.22 29.44
CA ASP A 381 -18.36 -14.19 28.58
C ASP A 381 -17.75 -12.78 28.56
N PRO A 382 -16.55 -12.60 29.13
CA PRO A 382 -15.85 -11.33 29.09
C PRO A 382 -15.60 -10.81 27.67
N LEU A 383 -15.23 -11.67 26.72
CA LEU A 383 -14.92 -11.21 25.36
C LEU A 383 -16.12 -10.54 24.70
N SER A 384 -17.30 -11.18 24.78
CA SER A 384 -18.56 -10.63 24.31
C SER A 384 -18.93 -9.34 25.04
N SER A 385 -18.80 -9.29 26.37
CA SER A 385 -19.12 -8.08 27.17
C SER A 385 -18.28 -6.87 26.81
N PHE A 386 -16.96 -7.05 26.67
CA PHE A 386 -16.05 -5.98 26.33
C PHE A 386 -16.20 -5.56 24.87
N SER A 387 -16.40 -6.51 23.94
CA SER A 387 -16.64 -6.20 22.53
C SER A 387 -17.92 -5.37 22.33
N ARG A 388 -18.99 -5.65 23.11
CA ARG A 388 -20.19 -4.79 23.15
C ARG A 388 -19.91 -3.39 23.71
N CYS A 389 -19.08 -3.29 24.75
CA CYS A 389 -18.72 -2.02 25.38
C CYS A 389 -17.88 -1.13 24.44
N GLU A 390 -16.96 -1.75 23.71
CA GLU A 390 -16.01 -1.11 22.80
C GLU A 390 -16.51 -1.09 21.35
N ALA A 391 -17.79 -1.43 21.10
CA ALA A 391 -18.33 -1.67 19.77
C ALA A 391 -18.11 -0.52 18.79
N ASN A 392 -18.17 0.73 19.26
CA ASN A 392 -18.01 1.93 18.44
C ASN A 392 -16.53 2.32 18.20
N ASN A 393 -15.58 1.60 18.80
CA ASN A 393 -14.15 1.92 18.71
C ASN A 393 -13.42 1.08 17.66
N PHE A 394 -14.09 0.07 17.09
CA PHE A 394 -13.60 -0.82 16.05
C PHE A 394 -14.51 -0.80 14.81
N ARG A 395 -14.00 -1.28 13.68
CA ARG A 395 -14.77 -1.44 12.44
C ARG A 395 -15.05 -2.90 12.18
N TRP A 396 -16.29 -3.34 12.37
CA TRP A 396 -16.66 -4.75 12.29
C TRP A 396 -16.94 -5.21 10.86
N ILE A 397 -16.52 -6.44 10.53
CA ILE A 397 -16.72 -7.06 9.21
C ILE A 397 -17.27 -8.46 9.38
N ASN A 398 -18.23 -8.83 8.54
CA ASN A 398 -18.75 -10.20 8.56
C ASN A 398 -17.65 -11.19 8.14
N HIS A 399 -17.31 -12.13 9.03
CA HIS A 399 -16.31 -13.16 8.77
C HIS A 399 -16.89 -14.58 8.72
N THR A 400 -18.18 -14.73 8.40
CA THR A 400 -18.98 -15.97 8.56
C THR A 400 -19.26 -16.33 10.04
N MET A 401 -20.26 -17.18 10.29
CA MET A 401 -20.75 -17.46 11.64
C MET A 401 -19.81 -18.40 12.39
N HIS A 402 -19.47 -19.54 11.78
CA HIS A 402 -18.68 -20.61 12.40
C HIS A 402 -17.34 -20.84 11.70
N HIS A 403 -16.95 -19.96 10.76
CA HIS A 403 -15.68 -20.06 10.04
C HIS A 403 -15.46 -21.43 9.33
N PRO A 404 -16.43 -21.97 8.56
CA PRO A 404 -16.16 -23.13 7.72
C PRO A 404 -15.29 -22.77 6.51
N ALA A 405 -14.62 -23.76 5.93
CA ALA A 405 -14.04 -23.63 4.60
C ALA A 405 -15.15 -23.64 3.53
N MET A 406 -15.33 -22.52 2.84
CA MET A 406 -16.43 -22.22 1.94
C MET A 406 -16.18 -22.70 0.48
N ASP A 407 -15.17 -23.55 0.26
CA ASP A 407 -14.79 -24.03 -1.07
C ASP A 407 -15.85 -24.89 -1.73
N PHE A 408 -16.62 -25.65 -0.93
CA PHE A 408 -17.60 -26.63 -1.41
C PHE A 408 -18.90 -26.64 -0.61
N THR A 409 -19.11 -25.65 0.26
CA THR A 409 -20.34 -25.50 1.05
C THR A 409 -21.56 -25.29 0.13
N PRO A 410 -22.71 -25.93 0.42
CA PRO A 410 -23.95 -25.73 -0.33
C PRO A 410 -24.55 -24.35 -0.05
N TYR A 411 -25.44 -23.89 -0.94
CA TYR A 411 -26.08 -22.57 -0.84
C TYR A 411 -26.73 -22.29 0.52
N ALA A 412 -27.48 -23.24 1.06
CA ALA A 412 -28.19 -23.07 2.33
C ALA A 412 -27.23 -22.83 3.51
N GLU A 413 -26.07 -23.49 3.51
CA GLU A 413 -25.01 -23.30 4.50
C GLU A 413 -24.35 -21.93 4.32
N ASN A 414 -23.98 -21.56 3.08
CA ASN A 414 -23.44 -20.22 2.80
C ASN A 414 -24.40 -19.11 3.24
N VAL A 415 -25.70 -19.25 2.99
CA VAL A 415 -26.72 -18.29 3.43
C VAL A 415 -26.75 -18.21 4.95
N ALA A 416 -26.75 -19.34 5.66
CA ALA A 416 -26.75 -19.36 7.12
C ALA A 416 -25.48 -18.68 7.69
N GLU A 417 -24.30 -19.06 7.19
CA GLU A 417 -23.02 -18.51 7.61
C GLU A 417 -22.93 -16.99 7.45
N ILE A 418 -23.46 -16.44 6.37
CA ILE A 418 -23.43 -14.99 6.12
C ILE A 418 -24.54 -14.28 6.90
N ARG A 419 -25.78 -14.75 6.81
CA ARG A 419 -26.97 -14.08 7.37
C ARG A 419 -26.99 -14.16 8.89
N ASP A 420 -26.71 -15.32 9.45
CA ASP A 420 -26.86 -15.55 10.90
C ASP A 420 -25.75 -14.81 11.66
N ASN A 421 -24.56 -14.67 11.06
CA ASN A 421 -23.50 -13.84 11.63
C ASN A 421 -23.94 -12.35 11.73
N LEU A 422 -24.57 -11.81 10.68
CA LEU A 422 -25.14 -10.44 10.72
C LEU A 422 -26.25 -10.30 11.76
N ALA A 423 -27.04 -11.35 11.99
CA ALA A 423 -28.04 -11.36 13.05
C ALA A 423 -27.39 -11.27 14.44
N VAL A 424 -26.31 -12.03 14.67
CA VAL A 424 -25.51 -11.95 15.89
C VAL A 424 -24.94 -10.54 16.08
N ALA A 425 -24.35 -9.92 15.06
CA ALA A 425 -23.84 -8.55 15.17
C ALA A 425 -24.93 -7.54 15.55
N ARG A 426 -26.12 -7.62 14.94
CA ARG A 426 -27.25 -6.74 15.29
C ARG A 426 -27.65 -6.92 16.75
N ASP A 427 -27.74 -8.16 17.23
CA ASP A 427 -28.09 -8.47 18.62
C ASP A 427 -26.96 -8.08 19.59
N ALA A 428 -25.72 -8.09 19.10
CA ALA A 428 -24.52 -7.63 19.78
C ALA A 428 -24.42 -6.08 19.84
N GLY A 429 -25.13 -5.36 18.97
CA GLY A 429 -24.98 -3.90 18.83
C GLY A 429 -23.74 -3.50 18.04
N LEU A 430 -23.20 -4.39 17.22
CA LEU A 430 -22.07 -4.14 16.32
C LEU A 430 -22.60 -3.59 14.99
N VAL A 431 -22.01 -2.51 14.49
CA VAL A 431 -22.34 -1.95 13.18
C VAL A 431 -21.46 -2.60 12.13
N VAL A 432 -22.06 -3.40 11.26
CA VAL A 432 -21.38 -4.20 10.24
C VAL A 432 -21.94 -3.85 8.85
N PRO A 433 -21.12 -3.51 7.86
CA PRO A 433 -21.58 -3.34 6.48
C PRO A 433 -22.00 -4.69 5.90
N THR A 434 -23.20 -4.76 5.32
CA THR A 434 -23.73 -6.00 4.74
C THR A 434 -23.12 -6.34 3.39
N GLU A 435 -22.55 -5.35 2.71
CA GLU A 435 -21.97 -5.49 1.38
C GLU A 435 -20.55 -6.08 1.37
N ILE A 436 -19.93 -6.27 2.54
CA ILE A 436 -18.56 -6.75 2.73
C ILE A 436 -18.57 -8.10 3.43
N LEU A 437 -17.90 -9.09 2.85
CA LEU A 437 -17.72 -10.41 3.46
C LEU A 437 -16.25 -10.83 3.34
N LYS A 438 -15.68 -11.30 4.45
CA LYS A 438 -14.40 -12.01 4.47
C LYS A 438 -14.71 -13.48 4.73
N THR A 439 -14.37 -14.38 3.81
CA THR A 439 -14.59 -15.81 4.04
C THR A 439 -13.47 -16.40 4.88
N GLY A 440 -13.79 -17.42 5.68
CA GLY A 440 -12.79 -18.08 6.52
C GLY A 440 -11.63 -18.64 5.68
N GLY A 441 -10.40 -18.29 6.05
CA GLY A 441 -9.19 -18.72 5.33
C GLY A 441 -9.14 -18.32 3.84
N TYR A 442 -9.87 -17.28 3.42
CA TYR A 442 -10.05 -16.89 2.00
C TYR A 442 -10.68 -17.95 1.10
N SER A 443 -11.34 -18.95 1.71
CA SER A 443 -11.96 -20.07 1.01
C SER A 443 -13.14 -19.64 0.14
N GLY A 444 -13.51 -20.49 -0.82
CA GLY A 444 -14.60 -20.25 -1.76
C GLY A 444 -14.20 -19.44 -2.99
N LEU A 445 -12.99 -18.91 -3.05
CA LEU A 445 -12.47 -18.10 -4.15
C LEU A 445 -11.57 -18.86 -5.15
N GLY A 446 -11.63 -20.20 -5.14
CA GLY A 446 -10.92 -21.01 -6.13
C GLY A 446 -9.48 -21.37 -5.74
N VAL A 447 -9.15 -21.23 -4.45
CA VAL A 447 -7.89 -21.68 -3.87
C VAL A 447 -8.18 -22.71 -2.79
N TYR A 448 -7.94 -23.99 -3.09
CA TYR A 448 -8.27 -25.10 -2.19
C TYR A 448 -7.35 -26.29 -2.41
N SER A 449 -7.37 -27.26 -1.49
CA SER A 449 -6.69 -28.54 -1.69
C SER A 449 -7.61 -29.57 -2.34
N THR A 450 -7.07 -30.36 -3.27
CA THR A 450 -7.79 -31.48 -3.89
C THR A 450 -7.73 -32.77 -3.08
N THR A 451 -7.01 -32.75 -1.96
CA THR A 451 -6.87 -33.87 -1.02
C THR A 451 -7.06 -33.36 0.39
N PRO A 452 -7.64 -34.14 1.31
CA PRO A 452 -7.71 -33.76 2.72
C PRO A 452 -6.32 -33.38 3.25
N ASN A 453 -6.18 -32.18 3.82
CA ASN A 453 -4.94 -31.63 4.39
C ASN A 453 -3.76 -31.49 3.41
N GLY A 454 -4.01 -31.52 2.10
CA GLY A 454 -2.96 -31.28 1.11
C GLY A 454 -2.61 -29.79 0.96
N PRO A 455 -1.56 -29.47 0.18
CA PRO A 455 -1.23 -28.07 -0.12
C PRO A 455 -2.39 -27.39 -0.87
N LEU A 456 -2.51 -26.08 -0.66
CA LEU A 456 -3.42 -25.25 -1.44
C LEU A 456 -2.93 -25.16 -2.89
N LYS A 457 -3.89 -25.21 -3.82
CA LYS A 457 -3.67 -24.92 -5.24
C LYS A 457 -4.61 -23.80 -5.69
N ASP A 458 -4.06 -22.87 -6.45
CA ASP A 458 -4.80 -21.79 -7.08
C ASP A 458 -5.37 -22.26 -8.44
N PHE A 459 -6.70 -22.29 -8.54
CA PHE A 459 -7.45 -22.59 -9.76
C PHE A 459 -8.01 -21.33 -10.42
N GLY A 460 -7.66 -20.14 -9.90
CA GLY A 460 -8.23 -18.86 -10.27
C GLY A 460 -9.69 -18.69 -9.84
N LEU A 461 -10.21 -17.48 -9.99
CA LEU A 461 -11.61 -17.13 -9.63
C LEU A 461 -12.68 -17.86 -10.47
N THR A 462 -12.30 -18.61 -11.51
CA THR A 462 -13.22 -19.48 -12.25
C THR A 462 -13.41 -20.83 -11.55
N GLY A 463 -12.54 -21.19 -10.61
CA GLY A 463 -12.66 -22.35 -9.72
C GLY A 463 -13.45 -22.07 -8.43
N SER A 464 -13.99 -20.87 -8.25
CA SER A 464 -14.71 -20.47 -7.03
C SER A 464 -16.02 -21.23 -6.80
N ASN A 465 -16.46 -21.28 -5.55
CA ASN A 465 -17.72 -21.90 -5.16
C ASN A 465 -18.91 -21.09 -5.72
N ARG A 466 -19.64 -21.64 -6.68
CA ARG A 466 -20.79 -20.99 -7.31
C ARG A 466 -21.94 -20.76 -6.34
N GLU A 467 -22.15 -21.66 -5.39
CA GLU A 467 -23.23 -21.54 -4.42
C GLU A 467 -22.92 -20.46 -3.37
N LEU A 468 -21.65 -20.27 -3.01
CA LEU A 468 -21.19 -19.12 -2.22
C LEU A 468 -21.48 -17.82 -2.95
N LEU A 469 -21.04 -17.69 -4.21
CA LEU A 469 -21.23 -16.45 -4.98
C LEU A 469 -22.71 -16.09 -5.14
N ARG A 470 -23.56 -17.11 -5.35
CA ARG A 470 -25.01 -16.94 -5.38
C ARG A 470 -25.55 -16.46 -4.04
N ALA A 471 -25.18 -17.09 -2.93
CA ALA A 471 -25.60 -16.69 -1.59
C ALA A 471 -25.14 -15.26 -1.24
N ALA A 472 -23.88 -14.93 -1.55
CA ALA A 472 -23.31 -13.61 -1.36
C ALA A 472 -24.13 -12.53 -2.09
N LYS A 473 -24.41 -12.74 -3.38
CA LYS A 473 -25.26 -11.85 -4.17
C LYS A 473 -26.67 -11.70 -3.60
N ASP A 474 -27.34 -12.82 -3.29
CA ASP A 474 -28.71 -12.82 -2.80
C ASP A 474 -28.84 -12.10 -1.44
N LEU A 475 -27.76 -12.10 -0.64
CA LEU A 475 -27.65 -11.37 0.62
C LEU A 475 -27.10 -9.94 0.48
N GLY A 476 -26.80 -9.48 -0.74
CA GLY A 476 -26.36 -8.12 -1.02
C GLY A 476 -24.87 -7.85 -0.80
N VAL A 477 -24.05 -8.90 -0.64
CA VAL A 477 -22.58 -8.79 -0.64
C VAL A 477 -22.13 -8.30 -2.01
N LYS A 478 -21.29 -7.29 -2.02
CA LYS A 478 -20.68 -6.71 -3.23
C LYS A 478 -19.18 -6.96 -3.28
N TYR A 479 -18.55 -7.22 -2.14
CA TYR A 479 -17.10 -7.37 -2.04
C TYR A 479 -16.73 -8.57 -1.19
N LEU A 480 -15.86 -9.41 -1.75
CA LEU A 480 -15.18 -10.52 -1.09
C LEU A 480 -13.70 -10.17 -0.91
N HIS A 481 -13.10 -10.65 0.18
CA HIS A 481 -11.67 -10.48 0.40
C HIS A 481 -10.90 -11.56 -0.36
N GLY A 482 -9.92 -11.16 -1.16
CA GLY A 482 -8.92 -12.05 -1.75
C GLY A 482 -7.62 -12.03 -0.95
N ASN A 483 -6.56 -12.64 -1.47
CA ASN A 483 -5.26 -12.66 -0.82
C ASN A 483 -4.15 -12.53 -1.86
N MET A 484 -3.26 -11.55 -1.70
CA MET A 484 -2.18 -11.23 -2.65
C MET A 484 -1.14 -12.36 -2.81
N SER A 485 -1.12 -13.38 -1.95
CA SER A 485 -0.31 -14.59 -2.13
C SER A 485 -0.75 -15.41 -3.34
N PHE A 486 -2.02 -15.35 -3.73
CA PHE A 486 -2.58 -16.17 -4.81
C PHE A 486 -2.64 -15.38 -6.11
N GLU A 487 -2.10 -15.95 -7.19
CA GLU A 487 -2.01 -15.30 -8.49
C GLU A 487 -3.41 -14.95 -9.03
N GLY A 488 -4.38 -15.85 -8.88
CA GLY A 488 -5.76 -15.66 -9.28
C GLY A 488 -6.49 -14.54 -8.53
N HIS A 489 -5.98 -14.12 -7.37
CA HIS A 489 -6.54 -13.04 -6.57
C HIS A 489 -5.84 -11.69 -6.80
N ARG A 490 -4.77 -11.63 -7.62
CA ARG A 490 -4.03 -10.39 -7.91
C ARG A 490 -4.75 -9.57 -8.99
N PRO A 491 -5.14 -8.32 -8.71
CA PRO A 491 -5.80 -7.47 -9.67
C PRO A 491 -4.87 -7.08 -10.83
N PRO A 492 -5.40 -6.85 -12.04
CA PRO A 492 -4.60 -6.53 -13.22
C PRO A 492 -4.00 -5.11 -13.21
N CYS A 493 -4.35 -4.29 -12.21
CA CYS A 493 -3.85 -2.94 -12.04
C CYS A 493 -3.64 -2.60 -10.55
N PHE A 494 -2.85 -1.56 -10.28
CA PHE A 494 -2.45 -1.20 -8.93
C PHE A 494 -3.60 -0.59 -8.12
N SER A 495 -3.80 -1.11 -6.90
CA SER A 495 -4.91 -0.75 -5.99
C SER A 495 -6.31 -0.90 -6.63
N CYS A 496 -6.49 -1.90 -7.50
CA CYS A 496 -7.74 -2.22 -8.18
C CYS A 496 -8.53 -3.34 -7.49
N SER A 497 -9.82 -3.45 -7.83
CA SER A 497 -10.63 -4.64 -7.53
C SER A 497 -10.78 -5.52 -8.76
N ILE A 498 -11.06 -6.81 -8.57
CA ILE A 498 -11.38 -7.76 -9.64
C ILE A 498 -12.90 -7.94 -9.68
N THR A 499 -13.55 -7.68 -10.80
CA THR A 499 -14.94 -8.12 -10.99
C THR A 499 -14.96 -9.63 -11.12
N HIS A 500 -15.74 -10.32 -10.28
CA HIS A 500 -15.72 -11.78 -10.24
C HIS A 500 -16.22 -12.38 -11.56
N PRO A 501 -15.48 -13.29 -12.22
CA PRO A 501 -15.82 -13.77 -13.58
C PRO A 501 -17.08 -14.64 -13.62
N LEU A 502 -17.42 -15.31 -12.52
CA LEU A 502 -18.63 -16.16 -12.44
C LEU A 502 -19.87 -15.42 -11.92
N GLU A 503 -19.70 -14.26 -11.27
CA GLU A 503 -20.81 -13.48 -10.71
C GLU A 503 -20.44 -11.98 -10.70
N PRO A 504 -20.68 -11.25 -11.80
CA PRO A 504 -20.24 -9.86 -11.95
C PRO A 504 -20.86 -8.86 -10.95
N ALA A 505 -21.87 -9.25 -10.18
CA ALA A 505 -22.41 -8.44 -9.08
C ALA A 505 -21.44 -8.35 -7.87
N VAL A 506 -20.46 -9.25 -7.80
CA VAL A 506 -19.47 -9.32 -6.72
C VAL A 506 -18.08 -8.98 -7.26
N SER A 507 -17.30 -8.23 -6.48
CA SER A 507 -15.89 -7.97 -6.73
C SER A 507 -15.02 -8.61 -5.65
N VAL A 508 -13.78 -8.94 -6.00
CA VAL A 508 -12.73 -9.38 -5.06
C VAL A 508 -11.77 -8.22 -4.84
N VAL A 509 -11.51 -7.91 -3.58
CA VAL A 509 -10.48 -6.95 -3.14
C VAL A 509 -9.49 -7.73 -2.28
N PRO A 510 -8.22 -7.88 -2.69
CA PRO A 510 -7.28 -8.70 -1.96
C PRO A 510 -6.70 -7.99 -0.74
N ASP A 511 -6.23 -8.79 0.22
CA ASP A 511 -5.40 -8.35 1.35
C ASP A 511 -3.93 -8.74 1.14
N TRP A 512 -3.03 -7.99 1.77
CA TRP A 512 -1.65 -8.37 1.95
C TRP A 512 -1.49 -9.33 3.14
N PRO A 513 -0.91 -10.52 2.94
CA PRO A 513 -0.47 -11.34 4.06
C PRO A 513 0.71 -10.67 4.80
N VAL A 514 0.89 -11.03 6.07
CA VAL A 514 2.12 -10.78 6.85
C VAL A 514 2.66 -12.12 7.34
N ASN A 515 3.96 -12.22 7.65
CA ASN A 515 4.52 -13.43 8.27
C ASN A 515 4.43 -13.43 9.80
N ILE A 516 3.52 -12.66 10.39
CA ILE A 516 3.11 -12.82 11.79
C ILE A 516 2.01 -13.90 11.82
N GLY A 517 2.35 -15.07 12.37
CA GLY A 517 1.49 -16.25 12.25
C GLY A 517 0.15 -16.10 12.95
N TYR A 518 -0.92 -16.65 12.37
CA TYR A 518 -2.24 -16.64 13.01
C TYR A 518 -2.25 -17.34 14.37
N GLN A 519 -1.36 -18.32 14.53
CA GLN A 519 -1.27 -19.22 15.68
C GLN A 519 -0.34 -18.73 16.79
N VAL A 520 0.21 -17.51 16.70
CA VAL A 520 1.17 -16.97 17.68
C VAL A 520 0.60 -15.77 18.43
N THR A 521 1.00 -15.67 19.70
CA THR A 521 0.52 -14.67 20.65
C THR A 521 1.66 -13.86 21.28
N THR A 522 2.89 -14.39 21.27
CA THR A 522 4.06 -13.74 21.88
C THR A 522 5.27 -13.65 20.93
N PRO A 523 6.23 -12.75 21.21
CA PRO A 523 7.49 -12.65 20.46
C PRO A 523 8.29 -13.95 20.35
N ALA A 524 8.29 -14.78 21.41
CA ALA A 524 9.03 -16.03 21.44
C ALA A 524 8.41 -17.08 20.48
N GLU A 525 7.09 -17.16 20.45
CA GLU A 525 6.33 -18.04 19.56
C GLU A 525 6.51 -17.61 18.10
N GLN A 526 6.40 -16.30 17.82
CA GLN A 526 6.66 -15.75 16.50
C GLN A 526 8.10 -16.01 16.03
N THR A 527 9.08 -15.90 16.94
CA THR A 527 10.49 -16.19 16.62
C THR A 527 10.69 -17.66 16.26
N TYR A 528 10.07 -18.58 17.01
CA TYR A 528 10.12 -20.00 16.70
C TYR A 528 9.49 -20.28 15.33
N LEU A 529 8.27 -19.80 15.10
CA LEU A 529 7.55 -20.01 13.84
C LEU A 529 8.32 -19.47 12.63
N TYR A 530 8.76 -18.22 12.70
CA TYR A 530 9.44 -17.60 11.57
C TYR A 530 10.73 -18.34 11.23
N ASN A 531 11.51 -18.77 12.22
CA ASN A 531 12.75 -19.51 11.97
C ASN A 531 12.52 -20.97 11.55
N SER A 532 11.43 -21.61 11.98
CA SER A 532 11.05 -22.94 11.49
C SER A 532 10.58 -22.90 10.02
N LEU A 533 10.16 -21.73 9.53
CA LEU A 533 9.85 -21.50 8.12
C LEU A 533 11.07 -21.01 7.34
N TYR A 534 11.75 -19.97 7.80
CA TYR A 534 12.67 -19.17 6.99
C TYR A 534 14.13 -19.18 7.46
N GLY A 535 14.41 -19.77 8.62
CA GLY A 535 15.77 -19.97 9.12
C GLY A 535 16.55 -21.00 8.28
N PRO A 536 17.84 -21.21 8.55
CA PRO A 536 18.72 -22.09 7.75
C PRO A 536 18.23 -23.54 7.65
N ASN A 537 17.51 -24.03 8.68
CA ASN A 537 16.93 -25.36 8.71
C ASN A 537 15.39 -25.35 8.55
N GLY A 538 14.83 -24.21 8.13
CA GLY A 538 13.39 -24.05 7.99
C GLY A 538 12.83 -24.73 6.73
N GLN A 539 11.51 -24.76 6.61
CA GLN A 539 10.82 -25.35 5.46
C GLN A 539 11.10 -24.61 4.13
N PHE A 540 11.34 -23.30 4.20
CA PHE A 540 11.61 -22.39 3.10
C PHE A 540 12.81 -21.49 3.45
N PRO A 541 14.03 -22.05 3.53
CA PRO A 541 15.18 -21.32 4.06
C PRO A 541 15.50 -20.09 3.19
N THR A 542 15.38 -18.90 3.76
CA THR A 542 15.74 -17.62 3.10
C THR A 542 16.83 -16.86 3.84
N HIS A 543 17.11 -17.23 5.10
CA HIS A 543 18.08 -16.56 5.95
C HIS A 543 19.24 -17.51 6.32
N PRO A 544 20.50 -17.03 6.32
CA PRO A 544 21.67 -17.88 6.60
C PRO A 544 21.82 -18.26 8.08
N ARG A 545 21.05 -17.61 8.96
CA ARG A 545 20.98 -17.89 10.40
C ARG A 545 19.56 -17.66 10.91
N ASN A 546 19.27 -18.18 12.10
CA ASN A 546 18.06 -17.79 12.82
C ASN A 546 18.10 -16.30 13.16
N LEU A 547 16.95 -15.65 13.05
CA LEU A 547 16.73 -14.25 13.37
C LEU A 547 16.12 -14.10 14.75
N THR A 548 16.40 -12.98 15.41
CA THR A 548 15.72 -12.55 16.64
C THR A 548 14.35 -11.93 16.31
N TYR A 549 13.45 -11.84 17.30
CA TYR A 549 12.14 -11.18 17.10
C TYR A 549 12.27 -9.75 16.54
N ALA A 550 13.22 -8.95 17.04
CA ALA A 550 13.42 -7.58 16.57
C ALA A 550 13.85 -7.52 15.10
N GLU A 551 14.67 -8.48 14.65
CA GLU A 551 15.07 -8.57 13.24
C GLU A 551 13.91 -9.01 12.35
N ILE A 552 13.10 -9.97 12.82
CA ILE A 552 11.88 -10.40 12.12
C ILE A 552 10.91 -9.23 11.99
N LEU A 553 10.65 -8.52 13.09
CA LEU A 553 9.76 -7.36 13.11
C LEU A 553 10.22 -6.27 12.14
N ALA A 554 11.53 -5.97 12.13
CA ALA A 554 12.09 -4.97 11.22
C ALA A 554 11.89 -5.36 9.74
N LEU A 555 12.11 -6.63 9.38
CA LEU A 555 11.92 -7.13 8.01
C LEU A 555 10.43 -7.11 7.60
N GLU A 556 9.54 -7.59 8.47
CA GLU A 556 8.10 -7.58 8.20
C GLU A 556 7.55 -6.16 8.08
N ALA A 557 8.04 -5.23 8.91
CA ALA A 557 7.66 -3.82 8.82
C ALA A 557 8.26 -3.15 7.58
N GLU A 558 9.43 -3.55 7.10
CA GLU A 558 10.01 -3.06 5.84
C GLU A 558 9.15 -3.44 4.62
N VAL A 559 8.65 -4.68 4.59
CA VAL A 559 7.69 -5.15 3.57
C VAL A 559 6.39 -4.36 3.67
N GLY A 560 5.81 -4.24 4.87
CA GLY A 560 4.62 -3.43 5.11
C GLY A 560 4.77 -1.97 4.66
N LEU A 561 5.89 -1.34 5.03
CA LEU A 561 6.23 0.02 4.61
C LEU A 561 6.33 0.12 3.08
N SER A 562 6.85 -0.91 2.39
CA SER A 562 6.88 -0.90 0.92
C SER A 562 5.49 -0.79 0.30
N HIS A 563 4.50 -1.49 0.85
CA HIS A 563 3.11 -1.37 0.40
C HIS A 563 2.56 0.04 0.65
N VAL A 564 2.82 0.60 1.84
CA VAL A 564 2.41 1.95 2.22
C VAL A 564 3.03 3.01 1.30
N MET A 565 4.34 2.96 1.09
CA MET A 565 5.08 3.91 0.24
C MET A 565 4.63 3.86 -1.21
N ASN A 566 4.30 2.67 -1.71
CA ASN A 566 3.81 2.48 -3.07
C ASN A 566 2.38 3.01 -3.27
N GLY A 567 1.65 3.34 -2.18
CA GLY A 567 0.26 3.78 -2.23
C GLY A 567 -0.73 2.62 -2.38
N SER A 568 -0.36 1.42 -1.94
CA SER A 568 -1.27 0.28 -1.95
C SER A 568 -2.39 0.50 -0.94
N ALA A 569 -3.63 0.40 -1.39
CA ALA A 569 -4.78 0.59 -0.51
C ALA A 569 -5.21 -0.64 0.28
N TYR A 570 -4.80 -1.83 -0.13
CA TYR A 570 -5.23 -3.10 0.46
C TYR A 570 -4.88 -3.23 1.95
N ALA A 571 -5.71 -3.98 2.68
CA ALA A 571 -5.49 -4.27 4.10
C ALA A 571 -4.36 -5.28 4.32
N HIS A 572 -3.81 -5.31 5.53
CA HIS A 572 -2.88 -6.34 5.99
C HIS A 572 -3.59 -7.24 7.00
N THR A 573 -3.43 -8.55 6.86
CA THR A 573 -4.19 -9.53 7.65
C THR A 573 -3.43 -9.99 8.89
N PHE A 574 -4.06 -9.87 10.04
CA PHE A 574 -3.67 -10.47 11.31
C PHE A 574 -4.85 -11.29 11.86
N HIS A 575 -4.65 -11.96 12.99
CA HIS A 575 -5.69 -12.75 13.65
C HIS A 575 -5.77 -12.39 15.12
N GLN A 576 -6.90 -12.72 15.77
CA GLN A 576 -7.17 -12.37 17.17
C GLN A 576 -6.03 -12.73 18.14
N GLY A 577 -5.32 -13.85 17.91
CA GLY A 577 -4.18 -14.26 18.74
C GLY A 577 -3.05 -13.23 18.74
N ASN A 578 -2.87 -12.50 17.65
CA ASN A 578 -1.85 -11.46 17.53
C ASN A 578 -2.19 -10.20 18.34
N ALA A 579 -3.44 -10.05 18.76
CA ALA A 579 -3.89 -8.98 19.66
C ALA A 579 -3.61 -9.30 21.14
N HIS A 580 -3.11 -10.50 21.46
CA HIS A 580 -2.76 -10.88 22.82
C HIS A 580 -1.86 -9.83 23.47
N HIS A 581 -2.29 -9.36 24.65
CA HIS A 581 -1.62 -8.32 25.42
C HIS A 581 -0.47 -8.93 26.24
N TYR A 582 0.58 -9.39 25.53
CA TYR A 582 1.66 -10.19 26.12
C TYR A 582 2.53 -9.42 27.13
N ALA A 583 2.50 -8.08 27.10
CA ALA A 583 3.13 -7.19 28.08
C ALA A 583 2.43 -5.82 28.12
N PRO A 584 2.52 -5.01 29.19
CA PRO A 584 1.85 -3.71 29.28
C PRO A 584 2.05 -2.81 28.03
N GLY A 585 0.94 -2.42 27.38
CA GLY A 585 0.94 -1.69 26.10
C GLY A 585 1.49 -2.42 24.87
N LYS A 586 1.60 -3.75 24.86
CA LYS A 586 2.27 -4.50 23.78
C LYS A 586 1.46 -5.70 23.25
N SER A 587 1.39 -5.80 21.94
CA SER A 587 0.81 -6.91 21.18
C SER A 587 1.54 -7.04 19.84
N LEU A 588 1.53 -8.23 19.23
CA LEU A 588 2.25 -8.45 17.98
C LEU A 588 1.74 -7.57 16.84
N ILE A 589 0.42 -7.30 16.81
CA ILE A 589 -0.18 -6.37 15.84
C ILE A 589 0.42 -4.97 16.01
N PHE A 590 0.40 -4.43 17.23
CA PHE A 590 0.86 -3.06 17.45
C PHE A 590 2.38 -2.91 17.42
N ASP A 591 3.15 -3.97 17.67
CA ASP A 591 4.59 -3.95 17.39
C ASP A 591 4.86 -3.72 15.89
N TRP A 592 4.14 -4.43 15.02
CA TRP A 592 4.29 -4.27 13.57
C TRP A 592 3.73 -2.92 13.08
N VAL A 593 2.51 -2.56 13.49
CA VAL A 593 1.85 -1.31 13.08
C VAL A 593 2.68 -0.11 13.52
N GLU A 594 3.15 -0.09 14.77
CA GLU A 594 3.98 1.00 15.28
C GLU A 594 5.27 1.13 14.49
N GLU A 595 5.94 0.03 14.16
CA GLU A 595 7.19 0.07 13.41
C GLU A 595 6.99 0.59 11.97
N VAL A 596 5.92 0.17 11.28
CA VAL A 596 5.55 0.71 9.95
C VAL A 596 5.26 2.20 10.03
N VAL A 597 4.43 2.64 10.98
CA VAL A 597 4.07 4.06 11.15
C VAL A 597 5.27 4.90 11.56
N ARG A 598 6.15 4.37 12.43
CA ARG A 598 7.39 5.04 12.85
C ARG A 598 8.30 5.27 11.64
N GLN A 599 8.50 4.27 10.79
CA GLN A 599 9.32 4.42 9.60
C GLN A 599 8.68 5.38 8.58
N TYR A 600 7.37 5.28 8.35
CA TYR A 600 6.63 6.22 7.51
C TYR A 600 6.80 7.67 7.99
N ASN A 601 6.64 7.89 9.30
CA ASN A 601 6.82 9.20 9.94
C ASN A 601 8.27 9.70 9.89
N ASN A 602 9.28 8.88 9.58
CA ASN A 602 10.64 9.39 9.36
C ASN A 602 10.81 10.06 7.99
N PHE A 603 9.97 9.71 7.02
CA PHE A 603 10.08 10.20 5.65
C PHE A 603 9.02 11.23 5.29
N TYR A 604 7.76 10.98 5.63
CA TYR A 604 6.61 11.72 5.10
C TYR A 604 6.07 12.76 6.08
N GLN A 605 5.44 13.81 5.55
CA GLN A 605 4.68 14.79 6.32
C GLN A 605 3.22 14.93 5.86
N VAL A 606 2.76 13.99 5.03
CA VAL A 606 1.36 13.86 4.62
C VAL A 606 0.66 12.75 5.42
N PRO A 607 -0.66 12.81 5.63
CA PRO A 607 -1.38 11.84 6.44
C PRO A 607 -1.39 10.43 5.84
N LEU A 608 -1.32 9.41 6.68
CA LEU A 608 -1.55 8.02 6.37
C LEU A 608 -3.04 7.72 6.51
N LYS A 609 -3.71 7.43 5.39
CA LYS A 609 -5.15 7.20 5.38
C LYS A 609 -5.51 5.82 5.91
N GLY A 610 -6.59 5.76 6.67
CA GLY A 610 -7.16 4.51 7.21
C GLY A 610 -8.65 4.44 6.94
N PRO A 611 -9.10 4.26 5.67
CA PRO A 611 -10.52 4.14 5.34
C PRO A 611 -11.18 2.90 5.95
N ASP A 612 -12.49 2.97 6.21
CA ASP A 612 -13.28 1.75 6.44
C ASP A 612 -13.38 0.90 5.16
N TRP A 613 -13.81 -0.35 5.29
CA TRP A 613 -13.87 -1.29 4.16
C TRP A 613 -14.81 -0.87 3.03
N SER A 614 -15.93 -0.21 3.33
CA SER A 614 -16.83 0.30 2.29
C SER A 614 -16.15 1.39 1.46
N LYS A 615 -15.38 2.29 2.09
CA LYS A 615 -14.57 3.30 1.38
C LYS A 615 -13.40 2.67 0.63
N LEU A 616 -12.68 1.73 1.23
CA LEU A 616 -11.60 0.99 0.59
C LEU A 616 -12.09 0.29 -0.68
N ALA A 617 -13.18 -0.46 -0.60
CA ALA A 617 -13.76 -1.19 -1.71
C ALA A 617 -14.29 -0.27 -2.83
N ASN A 618 -14.88 0.87 -2.47
CA ASN A 618 -15.28 1.88 -3.45
C ASN A 618 -14.06 2.54 -4.12
N TYR A 619 -12.99 2.79 -3.37
CA TYR A 619 -11.74 3.32 -3.90
C TYR A 619 -11.11 2.36 -4.91
N THR A 620 -10.99 1.07 -4.59
CA THR A 620 -10.40 0.09 -5.51
C THR A 620 -11.25 -0.12 -6.76
N LYS A 621 -12.58 -0.01 -6.65
CA LYS A 621 -13.49 0.03 -7.81
C LYS A 621 -13.28 1.28 -8.67
N ALA A 622 -13.11 2.45 -8.06
CA ALA A 622 -12.82 3.70 -8.77
C ALA A 622 -11.45 3.62 -9.48
N ARG A 623 -10.45 2.99 -8.86
CA ARG A 623 -9.15 2.71 -9.49
C ARG A 623 -9.29 1.77 -10.69
N SER A 624 -10.06 0.68 -10.59
CA SER A 624 -10.34 -0.17 -11.76
C SER A 624 -11.01 0.63 -12.89
N ALA A 625 -11.98 1.49 -12.57
CA ALA A 625 -12.64 2.35 -13.56
C ALA A 625 -11.67 3.35 -14.22
N HIS A 626 -10.72 3.89 -13.46
CA HIS A 626 -9.68 4.78 -13.96
C HIS A 626 -8.73 4.13 -14.95
N PHE A 627 -8.22 2.93 -14.65
CA PHE A 627 -7.37 2.21 -15.60
C PHE A 627 -8.14 1.76 -16.85
N ASN A 628 -9.41 1.37 -16.69
CA ASN A 628 -10.25 1.04 -17.83
C ASN A 628 -10.46 2.25 -18.74
N GLU A 629 -10.70 3.43 -18.17
CA GLU A 629 -10.86 4.67 -18.93
C GLU A 629 -9.54 5.05 -19.61
N ILE A 630 -8.39 5.04 -18.91
CA ILE A 630 -7.08 5.28 -19.53
C ILE A 630 -6.83 4.33 -20.71
N LYS A 631 -7.21 3.05 -20.59
CA LYS A 631 -7.08 2.06 -21.64
C LYS A 631 -8.02 2.33 -22.83
N ALA A 632 -9.18 2.92 -22.59
CA ALA A 632 -10.09 3.38 -23.64
C ALA A 632 -9.52 4.57 -24.43
N GLY A 633 -8.56 5.30 -23.84
CA GLY A 633 -7.78 6.34 -24.51
C GLY A 633 -8.51 7.68 -24.66
N PRO A 634 -9.05 8.28 -23.58
CA PRO A 634 -9.68 9.58 -23.62
C PRO A 634 -8.69 10.66 -24.06
N ASP A 635 -9.18 11.63 -24.81
CA ASP A 635 -8.43 12.83 -25.15
C ASP A 635 -8.59 13.86 -24.03
N VAL A 636 -7.58 13.94 -23.16
CA VAL A 636 -7.55 14.85 -22.02
C VAL A 636 -6.52 15.95 -22.26
N VAL A 637 -6.99 17.17 -22.50
CA VAL A 637 -6.16 18.31 -22.91
C VAL A 637 -6.27 19.44 -21.90
N TRP A 638 -5.13 19.92 -21.40
CA TRP A 638 -5.02 21.14 -20.62
C TRP A 638 -4.66 22.33 -21.52
N ASP A 639 -5.54 23.31 -21.59
CA ASP A 639 -5.24 24.63 -22.13
C ASP A 639 -4.67 25.53 -21.02
N ARG A 640 -3.36 25.78 -21.08
CA ARG A 640 -2.64 26.60 -20.10
C ARG A 640 -2.97 28.09 -20.17
N LEU A 641 -3.58 28.56 -21.27
CA LEU A 641 -4.00 29.96 -21.39
C LEU A 641 -5.25 30.23 -20.56
N THR A 642 -6.21 29.32 -20.63
CA THR A 642 -7.51 29.43 -19.95
C THR A 642 -7.55 28.68 -18.62
N ASN A 643 -6.53 27.85 -18.34
CA ASN A 643 -6.48 26.91 -17.22
C ASN A 643 -7.64 25.92 -17.20
N ILE A 644 -8.09 25.49 -18.39
CA ILE A 644 -9.17 24.51 -18.53
C ILE A 644 -8.57 23.16 -18.94
N VAL A 645 -8.89 22.12 -18.20
CA VAL A 645 -8.69 20.72 -18.61
C VAL A 645 -9.98 20.25 -19.26
N THR A 646 -9.92 19.84 -20.52
CA THR A 646 -11.03 19.24 -21.25
C THR A 646 -10.82 17.73 -21.32
N ILE A 647 -11.81 16.95 -20.92
CA ILE A 647 -11.85 15.50 -21.02
C ILE A 647 -12.86 15.16 -22.12
N ASN A 648 -12.38 14.63 -23.24
CA ASN A 648 -13.21 14.05 -24.27
C ASN A 648 -13.07 12.53 -24.20
N ALA A 649 -14.18 11.84 -23.95
CA ALA A 649 -14.20 10.40 -23.79
C ALA A 649 -15.31 9.77 -24.62
N ASP A 650 -15.12 8.50 -24.98
CA ASP A 650 -16.11 7.67 -25.68
C ASP A 650 -16.83 6.71 -24.74
N THR A 651 -16.32 6.56 -23.50
CA THR A 651 -16.83 5.63 -22.50
C THR A 651 -17.40 6.35 -21.28
N THR A 652 -18.10 5.59 -20.43
CA THR A 652 -18.53 6.05 -19.11
C THR A 652 -17.67 5.39 -18.05
N GLY A 653 -17.11 6.18 -17.14
CA GLY A 653 -16.13 5.72 -16.19
C GLY A 653 -15.80 6.74 -15.12
N THR A 654 -14.59 6.67 -14.61
CA THR A 654 -14.06 7.60 -13.61
C THR A 654 -12.60 7.85 -13.94
N LEU A 655 -12.14 9.09 -13.85
CA LEU A 655 -10.72 9.44 -13.90
C LEU A 655 -10.31 10.12 -12.61
N PHE A 656 -9.20 9.67 -12.03
CA PHE A 656 -8.46 10.48 -11.08
C PHE A 656 -7.70 11.57 -11.85
N VAL A 657 -7.84 12.81 -11.41
CA VAL A 657 -7.14 13.96 -11.98
C VAL A 657 -6.53 14.75 -10.83
N THR A 658 -5.21 14.86 -10.80
CA THR A 658 -4.49 15.68 -9.82
C THR A 658 -4.27 17.07 -10.39
N GLY A 659 -4.47 18.10 -9.55
CA GLY A 659 -4.26 19.50 -9.91
C GLY A 659 -5.33 20.09 -10.81
N ALA A 660 -6.51 19.48 -10.93
CA ALA A 660 -7.65 20.07 -11.61
C ALA A 660 -8.97 19.66 -10.95
N SER A 661 -9.93 20.59 -10.80
CA SER A 661 -11.22 20.33 -10.14
C SER A 661 -12.32 21.29 -10.60
N LEU A 662 -13.57 20.99 -10.22
CA LEU A 662 -14.71 21.90 -10.23
C LEU A 662 -15.52 21.69 -8.95
N ALA A 663 -16.29 22.69 -8.53
CA ALA A 663 -17.10 22.60 -7.31
C ALA A 663 -18.10 21.42 -7.29
N THR A 664 -18.50 20.93 -8.47
CA THR A 664 -19.42 19.80 -8.63
C THR A 664 -18.73 18.43 -8.69
N VAL A 665 -17.40 18.39 -8.68
CA VAL A 665 -16.60 17.15 -8.78
C VAL A 665 -16.07 16.80 -7.40
N PRO A 666 -16.25 15.55 -6.92
CA PRO A 666 -15.64 15.11 -5.67
C PRO A 666 -14.13 15.27 -5.73
N SER A 667 -13.56 16.04 -4.80
CA SER A 667 -12.12 16.25 -4.72
C SER A 667 -11.64 16.28 -3.27
N GLU A 668 -10.44 15.78 -3.04
CA GLU A 668 -9.78 15.76 -1.73
C GLU A 668 -8.42 16.44 -1.83
N ARG A 669 -8.07 17.23 -0.82
CA ARG A 669 -6.70 17.75 -0.68
C ARG A 669 -5.85 16.78 0.11
N TYR A 670 -4.71 16.38 -0.44
CA TYR A 670 -3.74 15.51 0.20
C TYR A 670 -2.35 16.12 0.10
N GLY A 671 -1.85 16.66 1.22
CA GLY A 671 -0.69 17.55 1.19
C GLY A 671 -0.98 18.78 0.33
N ALA A 672 -0.09 19.06 -0.63
CA ALA A 672 -0.27 20.15 -1.58
C ALA A 672 -1.21 19.80 -2.76
N ASP A 673 -1.49 18.51 -2.98
CA ASP A 673 -2.24 18.05 -4.14
C ASP A 673 -3.76 18.13 -3.94
N LEU A 674 -4.46 18.56 -4.99
CA LEU A 674 -5.91 18.46 -5.08
C LEU A 674 -6.25 17.31 -6.04
N ILE A 675 -6.81 16.24 -5.52
CA ILE A 675 -7.11 15.02 -6.26
C ILE A 675 -8.60 14.96 -6.49
N SER A 676 -9.01 14.98 -7.76
CA SER A 676 -10.41 14.93 -8.18
C SER A 676 -10.77 13.57 -8.75
N GLN A 677 -11.93 13.06 -8.38
CA GLN A 677 -12.53 11.86 -8.96
C GLN A 677 -13.60 12.28 -9.98
N ALA A 678 -13.16 12.56 -11.21
CA ALA A 678 -14.04 13.01 -12.29
C ALA A 678 -14.87 11.86 -12.86
N SER A 679 -16.20 12.00 -12.86
CA SER A 679 -17.08 11.05 -13.53
C SER A 679 -17.06 11.29 -15.04
N VAL A 680 -16.57 10.32 -15.81
CA VAL A 680 -16.43 10.44 -17.27
C VAL A 680 -17.67 9.88 -17.97
N ARG A 681 -18.10 10.54 -19.03
CA ARG A 681 -19.22 10.14 -19.90
C ARG A 681 -18.91 10.52 -21.35
N PRO A 682 -19.54 9.87 -22.35
CA PRO A 682 -19.38 10.24 -23.75
C PRO A 682 -19.59 11.73 -24.00
N GLY A 683 -18.64 12.36 -24.68
CA GLY A 683 -18.63 13.79 -24.96
C GLY A 683 -17.59 14.57 -24.14
N SER A 684 -17.78 15.89 -24.05
CA SER A 684 -16.81 16.81 -23.49
C SER A 684 -17.17 17.24 -22.07
N GLN A 685 -16.19 17.18 -21.18
CA GLN A 685 -16.29 17.65 -19.80
C GLN A 685 -15.11 18.57 -19.50
N ILE A 686 -15.29 19.52 -18.57
CA ILE A 686 -14.24 20.45 -18.20
C ILE A 686 -13.91 20.38 -16.72
N LEU A 687 -12.65 20.64 -16.38
CA LEU A 687 -12.15 20.93 -15.03
C LEU A 687 -11.32 22.22 -15.06
N LEU A 688 -11.21 22.90 -13.92
CA LEU A 688 -10.29 24.03 -13.78
C LEU A 688 -8.96 23.55 -13.20
N ALA A 689 -7.88 23.77 -13.94
CA ALA A 689 -6.53 23.47 -13.49
C ALA A 689 -6.11 24.40 -12.35
N GLN A 690 -5.44 23.83 -11.35
CA GLN A 690 -4.81 24.49 -10.22
C GLN A 690 -3.37 23.98 -10.12
N PRO A 691 -2.47 24.40 -11.02
CA PRO A 691 -1.09 23.92 -11.05
C PRO A 691 -0.39 24.21 -9.73
N THR A 692 0.35 23.23 -9.22
CA THR A 692 1.25 23.40 -8.07
C THR A 692 2.67 23.62 -8.60
N ARG A 693 3.42 24.55 -8.00
CA ARG A 693 4.77 24.89 -8.47
C ARG A 693 5.79 23.80 -8.20
#